data_AF-A0A9W6WJ80-F1
#
_entry.id   AF-A0A9W6WJ80-F1
#
_cell.length_a   1.000
_cell.length_b   1.000
_cell.length_c   1.000
_cell.angle_alpha   90.00
_cell.angle_beta   90.00
_cell.angle_gamma   90.00
#
_symmetry.space_group_name_H-M   'P 1'
#
loop_
_entity.id
_entity.type
_entity.pdbx_description
1 polymer ?
#
loop_
_entity_poly.entity_id
_entity_poly.type
_entity_poly.pdbx_seq_one_letter_code
_entity_poly.pdbx_strand_id
1 'polypeptide(L)'
;MSILDSSLDKDINKRLFYVIREQNWEYLADYPWLNQAVQLLYGAFIFDHDLKLDSDEYKLNSLSSITDGLPESKAHVKDVEVTDVIKSFVDGHLEFLKSNCNVKAEDVIVPLLDISYQSPETIHNSWLTLFPIAYKTVESRDKPEFLRAFVTLLSKDYHNRQQDNRMNNIFTMLEAAGKCHDLHLPPHLVKYLGTNYNSWYSGIRILEEIEDHAATENPKIRETNRDALVEMYSSLQEDDMFYGLWRRRAKYFETNAALSYEQIGLWDQAIKLYENAQIKARSGVLPYSESEYAVWEDNWILCAEKLQHWDILTELAKHEGFTDLLLECGWRIADWISDREPLEQSVKTVMDVPTPRRQMFQTFLCLQGYAHNKETIQNVTRYCDEGIQLAIRKWHSLPERVTSAHIPLLHSFQQYVEFMEASQVYRSLASTTAQNLDVKSQELKRVLQAWRERLPNVWEDINIWNDLVTWRQHAFNVINKVYMPLIPSLQQNNNNNNSYAFRGFHEIAWVINRFAHVARQHNMPEVCINQLTKIYTLPNIEIQEAFLKLREQAKCHYQNPKELNTGLDVISNTNLVYFGAQQKAEFITLKGMFLAKLHALDEANQAFATAVQLDLNLPKAWAEWGFFNDNRFKETNDISYAKHAISCYLQAAGLYKNNKARRLLFNNFFISQGSEIGKRIID
;
A
#
# COMPACT_ATOMS: atom_id res chain seq x y z
N MET A 1 22.18 -1.81 42.42
CA MET A 1 21.11 -0.78 42.33
C MET A 1 20.90 -0.07 43.67
N SER A 2 20.78 -0.77 44.80
CA SER A 2 20.64 -0.14 46.14
C SER A 2 21.71 0.92 46.48
N ILE A 3 22.98 0.67 46.14
CA ILE A 3 24.08 1.64 46.36
C ILE A 3 23.85 2.92 45.53
N LEU A 4 23.46 2.77 44.26
CA LEU A 4 23.18 3.89 43.37
C LEU A 4 21.95 4.67 43.85
N ASP A 5 20.90 3.98 44.26
CA ASP A 5 19.69 4.59 44.82
C ASP A 5 20.00 5.41 46.08
N SER A 6 20.84 4.87 46.98
CA SER A 6 21.26 5.56 48.20
C SER A 6 22.12 6.80 47.96
N SER A 7 22.75 6.91 46.79
CA SER A 7 23.60 8.05 46.40
C SER A 7 22.80 9.26 45.90
N LEU A 8 21.52 9.08 45.57
CA LEU A 8 20.65 10.11 45.02
C LEU A 8 19.72 10.68 46.08
N ASP A 9 19.44 11.98 45.96
CA ASP A 9 18.41 12.65 46.76
C ASP A 9 17.05 11.99 46.57
N LYS A 10 16.20 11.97 47.62
CA LYS A 10 14.86 11.37 47.58
C LYS A 10 13.83 12.15 46.76
N ASP A 11 14.20 13.31 46.21
CA ASP A 11 13.31 14.16 45.43
C ASP A 11 13.15 13.62 43.99
N ILE A 12 11.91 13.42 43.56
CA ILE A 12 11.59 12.87 42.24
C ILE A 12 12.08 13.76 41.10
N ASN A 13 12.03 15.08 41.28
CA ASN A 13 12.48 16.05 40.26
C ASN A 13 13.98 15.88 40.00
N LYS A 14 14.79 15.86 41.06
CA LYS A 14 16.24 15.68 40.95
C LYS A 14 16.61 14.34 40.33
N ARG A 15 15.90 13.27 40.70
CA ARG A 15 16.13 11.94 40.11
C ARG A 15 15.75 11.87 38.64
N LEU A 16 14.66 12.54 38.24
CA LEU A 16 14.27 12.65 36.84
C LEU A 16 15.34 13.40 36.02
N PHE A 17 15.84 14.54 36.54
CA PHE A 17 16.95 15.25 35.91
C PHE A 17 18.24 14.41 35.88
N TYR A 18 18.54 13.65 36.93
CA TYR A 18 19.70 12.76 36.95
C TYR A 18 19.65 11.72 35.83
N VAL A 19 18.51 11.04 35.68
CA VAL A 19 18.30 10.01 34.65
C VAL A 19 18.46 10.57 33.23
N ILE A 20 17.98 11.80 32.98
CA ILE A 20 17.91 12.37 31.64
C ILE A 20 19.17 13.18 31.28
N ARG A 21 19.73 13.92 32.23
CA ARG A 21 20.82 14.89 32.00
C ARG A 21 22.19 14.36 32.39
N GLU A 22 22.31 13.73 33.56
CA GLU A 22 23.61 13.45 34.18
C GLU A 22 24.12 12.05 33.85
N GLN A 23 23.24 11.05 33.92
CA GLN A 23 23.64 9.66 33.72
C GLN A 23 23.88 9.36 32.24
N ASN A 24 25.06 8.82 31.93
CA ASN A 24 25.35 8.27 30.60
C ASN A 24 24.98 6.78 30.53
N TRP A 25 24.07 6.45 29.63
CA TRP A 25 23.53 5.09 29.43
C TRP A 25 24.23 4.28 28.34
N GLU A 26 25.31 4.81 27.75
CA GLU A 26 26.03 4.19 26.63
C GLU A 26 26.46 2.73 26.86
N TYR A 27 26.87 2.39 28.09
CA TYR A 27 27.31 1.03 28.43
C TYR A 27 26.16 0.01 28.51
N LEU A 28 24.92 0.49 28.67
CA LEU A 28 23.71 -0.32 28.70
C LEU A 28 22.89 -0.17 27.41
N ALA A 29 23.51 0.29 26.32
CA ALA A 29 22.80 0.55 25.08
C ALA A 29 22.11 -0.68 24.48
N ASP A 30 22.58 -1.90 24.73
CA ASP A 30 21.95 -3.11 24.18
C ASP A 30 20.74 -3.60 25.03
N TYR A 31 20.64 -3.14 26.27
CA TYR A 31 19.58 -3.50 27.23
C TYR A 31 18.59 -2.33 27.38
N PRO A 32 17.29 -2.57 27.66
CA PRO A 32 16.35 -1.51 27.98
C PRO A 32 16.72 -0.86 29.34
N TRP A 33 17.67 0.08 29.30
CA TRP A 33 18.17 0.77 30.48
C TRP A 33 17.10 1.56 31.24
N LEU A 34 15.93 1.77 30.63
CA LEU A 34 14.75 2.31 31.30
C LEU A 34 14.33 1.48 32.51
N ASN A 35 14.69 0.20 32.60
CA ASN A 35 14.49 -0.58 33.82
C ASN A 35 15.21 0.06 35.01
N GLN A 36 16.49 0.40 34.84
CA GLN A 36 17.29 1.09 35.86
C GLN A 36 16.73 2.48 36.12
N ALA A 37 16.29 3.21 35.09
CA ALA A 37 15.66 4.51 35.27
C ALA A 37 14.38 4.46 36.13
N VAL A 38 13.51 3.49 35.85
CA VAL A 38 12.28 3.23 36.61
C VAL A 38 12.60 2.90 38.07
N GLN A 39 13.63 2.10 38.34
CA GLN A 39 14.09 1.81 39.70
C GLN A 39 14.56 3.06 40.45
N LEU A 40 15.31 3.95 39.79
CA LEU A 40 15.73 5.20 40.39
C LEU A 40 14.52 6.11 40.68
N LEU A 41 13.53 6.17 39.80
CA LEU A 41 12.30 6.92 40.08
C LEU A 41 11.51 6.29 41.23
N TYR A 42 11.43 4.96 41.31
CA TYR A 42 10.73 4.28 42.39
C TYR A 42 11.35 4.52 43.77
N GLY A 43 12.66 4.70 43.87
CA GLY A 43 13.28 5.02 45.17
C GLY A 43 12.93 6.42 45.72
N ALA A 44 12.24 7.28 44.94
CA ALA A 44 11.65 8.52 45.46
C ALA A 44 10.34 8.28 46.24
N PHE A 45 9.69 7.13 46.03
CA PHE A 45 8.42 6.83 46.70
C PHE A 45 8.64 6.47 48.17
N ILE A 46 7.62 6.75 48.98
CA ILE A 46 7.60 6.37 50.39
C ILE A 46 7.09 4.94 50.49
N PHE A 47 8.00 3.99 50.72
CA PHE A 47 7.69 2.56 50.79
C PHE A 47 6.74 2.16 51.94
N ASP A 48 6.70 2.93 53.02
CA ASP A 48 5.87 2.67 54.20
C ASP A 48 4.42 3.20 54.08
N HIS A 49 4.04 3.73 52.92
CA HIS A 49 2.69 4.24 52.70
C HIS A 49 1.70 3.09 52.46
N ASP A 50 0.59 3.08 53.20
CA ASP A 50 -0.49 2.10 53.02
C ASP A 50 -1.24 2.38 51.70
N LEU A 51 -1.20 1.43 50.77
CA LEU A 51 -1.87 1.55 49.48
C LEU A 51 -3.37 1.24 49.61
N LYS A 52 -4.20 2.13 49.09
CA LYS A 52 -5.64 1.91 48.92
C LYS A 52 -6.01 2.29 47.49
N LEU A 53 -6.82 1.44 46.86
CA LEU A 53 -7.44 1.78 45.57
C LEU A 53 -8.34 3.00 45.75
N ASP A 54 -8.48 3.80 44.69
CA ASP A 54 -9.28 5.03 44.71
C ASP A 54 -10.76 4.73 45.02
N SER A 55 -11.54 5.73 45.46
CA SER A 55 -12.97 5.55 45.76
C SER A 55 -13.81 5.28 44.53
N ASP A 56 -13.32 5.66 43.35
CA ASP A 56 -14.06 5.62 42.08
C ASP A 56 -13.91 4.27 41.35
N GLU A 57 -12.99 3.41 41.78
CA GLU A 57 -12.88 2.05 41.26
C GLU A 57 -13.95 1.13 41.89
N TYR A 58 -14.54 0.26 41.07
CA TYR A 58 -15.59 -0.67 41.49
C TYR A 58 -15.06 -1.69 42.51
N LYS A 59 -15.14 -1.32 43.79
CA LYS A 59 -14.87 -2.23 44.91
C LYS A 59 -16.07 -3.15 45.11
N LEU A 60 -15.81 -4.36 45.62
CA LEU A 60 -16.87 -5.18 46.20
C LEU A 60 -17.54 -4.37 47.31
N ASN A 61 -18.88 -4.37 47.34
CA ASN A 61 -19.62 -3.66 48.38
C ASN A 61 -19.14 -4.11 49.77
N SER A 62 -18.92 -3.14 50.65
CA SER A 62 -18.60 -3.46 52.04
C SER A 62 -19.76 -4.21 52.69
N LEU A 63 -19.44 -5.13 53.61
CA LEU A 63 -20.44 -5.86 54.39
C LEU A 63 -21.40 -4.92 55.16
N SER A 64 -20.96 -3.69 55.46
CA SER A 64 -21.80 -2.62 56.03
C SER A 64 -22.88 -2.10 55.07
N SER A 65 -22.66 -2.13 53.77
CA SER A 65 -23.67 -1.69 52.79
C SER A 65 -24.77 -2.73 52.60
N ILE A 66 -24.52 -3.99 52.96
CA ILE A 66 -25.52 -5.07 52.94
C ILE A 66 -26.55 -4.86 54.05
N THR A 67 -26.13 -4.33 55.21
CA THR A 67 -27.06 -3.99 56.29
C THR A 67 -27.97 -2.82 55.94
N ASP A 68 -27.49 -1.87 55.13
CA ASP A 68 -28.28 -0.74 54.63
C ASP A 68 -29.27 -1.13 53.53
N GLY A 69 -29.04 -2.25 52.84
CA GLY A 69 -29.94 -2.81 51.82
C GLY A 69 -31.10 -3.64 52.38
N LEU A 70 -31.18 -3.84 53.69
CA LEU A 70 -32.29 -4.54 54.33
C LEU A 70 -33.47 -3.58 54.53
N PRO A 71 -34.70 -3.91 54.08
CA PRO A 71 -35.87 -3.09 54.34
C PRO A 71 -36.12 -2.98 55.86
N GLU A 72 -36.49 -1.79 56.35
CA GLU A 72 -36.69 -1.48 57.79
C GLU A 72 -37.58 -2.51 58.52
N SER A 73 -38.49 -3.17 57.79
CA SER A 73 -39.34 -4.27 58.29
C SER A 73 -38.57 -5.50 58.83
N LYS A 74 -37.29 -5.70 58.46
CA LYS A 74 -36.44 -6.84 58.90
C LYS A 74 -35.26 -6.42 59.78
N ALA A 75 -35.08 -5.14 60.06
CA ALA A 75 -33.97 -4.61 60.86
C ALA A 75 -34.06 -4.96 62.37
N HIS A 76 -35.22 -5.47 62.83
CA HIS A 76 -35.49 -5.85 64.21
C HIS A 76 -35.54 -7.37 64.45
N VAL A 77 -34.61 -8.13 63.89
CA VAL A 77 -34.32 -9.48 64.41
C VAL A 77 -33.12 -9.39 65.35
N LYS A 78 -33.34 -8.86 66.57
CA LYS A 78 -32.31 -8.80 67.64
C LYS A 78 -32.21 -10.10 68.45
N ASP A 79 -33.14 -11.04 68.27
CA ASP A 79 -33.22 -12.26 69.06
C ASP A 79 -33.02 -13.52 68.21
N VAL A 80 -31.87 -13.63 67.55
CA VAL A 80 -31.30 -14.95 67.23
C VAL A 80 -30.13 -15.13 68.19
N GLU A 81 -30.15 -16.21 68.99
CA GLU A 81 -28.99 -16.66 69.74
C GLU A 81 -27.87 -16.99 68.74
N VAL A 82 -27.07 -15.97 68.39
CA VAL A 82 -25.88 -16.18 67.57
C VAL A 82 -24.93 -16.99 68.43
N THR A 83 -24.75 -18.26 68.08
CA THR A 83 -23.80 -19.18 68.70
C THR A 83 -22.46 -18.48 68.87
N ASP A 84 -21.86 -18.51 70.05
CA ASP A 84 -20.57 -17.83 70.34
C ASP A 84 -19.47 -18.23 69.35
N VAL A 85 -19.56 -19.44 68.78
CA VAL A 85 -18.72 -19.95 67.70
C VAL A 85 -18.77 -19.05 66.47
N ILE A 86 -19.95 -18.58 66.04
CA ILE A 86 -20.12 -17.72 64.87
C ILE A 86 -19.57 -16.33 65.13
N LYS A 87 -19.78 -15.76 66.33
CA LYS A 87 -19.18 -14.48 66.71
C LYS A 87 -17.67 -14.55 66.69
N SER A 88 -17.08 -15.56 67.32
CA SER A 88 -15.63 -15.77 67.32
C SER A 88 -15.06 -15.99 65.91
N PHE A 89 -15.81 -16.65 65.02
CA PHE A 89 -15.42 -16.83 63.62
C PHE A 89 -15.44 -15.52 62.83
N VAL A 90 -16.50 -14.71 62.99
CA VAL A 90 -16.61 -13.40 62.34
C VAL A 90 -15.53 -12.45 62.85
N ASP A 91 -15.31 -12.40 64.16
CA ASP A 91 -14.28 -11.55 64.76
C ASP A 91 -12.87 -11.98 64.31
N GLY A 92 -12.59 -13.28 64.27
CA GLY A 92 -11.32 -13.80 63.74
C GLY A 92 -11.14 -13.52 62.24
N HIS A 93 -12.21 -13.59 61.44
CA HIS A 93 -12.16 -13.24 60.02
C HIS A 93 -11.98 -11.73 59.81
N LEU A 94 -12.59 -10.88 60.63
CA LEU A 94 -12.40 -9.43 60.59
C LEU A 94 -10.97 -9.04 60.96
N GLU A 95 -10.36 -9.72 61.92
CA GLU A 95 -8.95 -9.53 62.29
C GLU A 95 -8.02 -9.95 61.16
N PHE A 96 -8.28 -11.12 60.54
CA PHE A 96 -7.54 -11.60 59.36
C PHE A 96 -7.64 -10.65 58.16
N LEU A 97 -8.83 -10.09 57.90
CA LEU A 97 -9.01 -9.11 56.83
C LEU A 97 -8.25 -7.81 57.14
N LYS A 98 -8.28 -7.32 58.38
CA LYS A 98 -7.53 -6.13 58.78
C LYS A 98 -6.02 -6.31 58.63
N SER A 99 -5.50 -7.50 58.93
CA SER A 99 -4.06 -7.78 58.78
C SER A 99 -3.65 -7.91 57.31
N ASN A 100 -4.44 -8.61 56.48
CA ASN A 100 -4.05 -8.91 55.09
C ASN A 100 -4.41 -7.82 54.09
N CYS A 101 -5.41 -6.98 54.37
CA CYS A 101 -5.74 -5.85 53.53
C CYS A 101 -4.78 -4.66 53.72
N ASN A 102 -3.87 -4.70 54.70
CA ASN A 102 -2.86 -3.67 54.87
C ASN A 102 -1.66 -3.94 53.95
N VAL A 103 -1.77 -3.52 52.70
CA VAL A 103 -0.72 -3.66 51.69
C VAL A 103 0.12 -2.40 51.67
N LYS A 104 1.43 -2.55 51.91
CA LYS A 104 2.37 -1.44 51.81
C LYS A 104 2.82 -1.24 50.36
N ALA A 105 3.32 -0.05 50.05
CA ALA A 105 3.88 0.23 48.72
C ALA A 105 5.10 -0.66 48.39
N GLU A 106 5.90 -1.03 49.40
CA GLU A 106 7.03 -1.95 49.23
C GLU A 106 6.63 -3.31 48.64
N ASP A 107 5.54 -3.88 49.15
CA ASP A 107 5.07 -5.22 48.77
C ASP A 107 4.61 -5.30 47.31
N VAL A 108 4.30 -4.15 46.68
CA VAL A 108 3.89 -4.05 45.28
C VAL A 108 5.06 -3.65 44.39
N ILE A 109 5.87 -2.67 44.80
CA ILE A 109 6.95 -2.12 43.98
C ILE A 109 8.07 -3.16 43.83
N VAL A 110 8.46 -3.87 44.89
CA VAL A 110 9.59 -4.82 44.82
C VAL A 110 9.31 -5.97 43.84
N PRO A 111 8.17 -6.69 43.90
CA PRO A 111 7.86 -7.70 42.90
C PRO A 111 7.73 -7.15 41.49
N LEU A 112 7.22 -5.92 41.34
CA LEU A 112 7.12 -5.26 40.03
C LEU A 112 8.50 -5.02 39.41
N LEU A 113 9.51 -4.67 40.22
CA LEU A 113 10.90 -4.55 39.78
C LEU A 113 11.50 -5.89 39.36
N ASP A 114 11.15 -6.98 40.03
CA ASP A 114 11.62 -8.31 39.64
C ASP A 114 10.97 -8.77 38.32
N ILE A 115 9.69 -8.44 38.11
CA ILE A 115 8.96 -8.71 36.85
C ILE A 115 9.53 -7.90 35.69
N SER A 116 9.96 -6.64 35.93
CA SER A 116 10.53 -5.79 34.89
C SER A 116 11.87 -6.31 34.35
N TYR A 117 12.61 -7.11 35.13
CA TYR A 117 13.81 -7.80 34.62
C TYR A 117 13.49 -8.93 33.62
N GLN A 118 12.32 -9.56 33.72
CA GLN A 118 11.92 -10.62 32.79
C GLN A 118 11.20 -10.09 31.55
N SER A 119 10.41 -9.03 31.70
CA SER A 119 9.48 -8.57 30.66
C SER A 119 9.72 -7.10 30.27
N PRO A 120 10.11 -6.82 29.01
CA PRO A 120 10.32 -5.44 28.54
C PRO A 120 9.01 -4.65 28.45
N GLU A 121 7.87 -5.33 28.24
CA GLU A 121 6.54 -4.73 28.24
C GLU A 121 6.18 -4.09 29.59
N THR A 122 6.62 -4.70 30.70
CA THR A 122 6.42 -4.14 32.04
C THR A 122 7.24 -2.87 32.24
N ILE A 123 8.47 -2.81 31.70
CA ILE A 123 9.29 -1.58 31.70
C ILE A 123 8.58 -0.48 30.92
N HIS A 124 8.06 -0.82 29.74
CA HIS A 124 7.30 0.11 28.91
C HIS A 124 6.07 0.67 29.65
N ASN A 125 5.22 -0.22 30.18
CA ASN A 125 3.99 0.18 30.87
C ASN A 125 4.26 0.98 32.14
N SER A 126 5.28 0.60 32.93
CA SER A 126 5.67 1.35 34.13
C SER A 126 6.22 2.73 33.79
N TRP A 127 7.07 2.86 32.77
CA TRP A 127 7.55 4.17 32.33
C TRP A 127 6.41 5.07 31.82
N LEU A 128 5.46 4.50 31.07
CA LEU A 128 4.30 5.19 30.54
C LEU A 128 3.37 5.78 31.62
N THR A 129 3.31 5.19 32.81
CA THR A 129 2.52 5.71 33.93
C THR A 129 3.33 6.66 34.81
N LEU A 130 4.60 6.34 35.08
CA LEU A 130 5.46 7.12 35.95
C LEU A 130 5.90 8.44 35.34
N PHE A 131 6.33 8.44 34.09
CA PHE A 131 6.94 9.61 33.46
C PHE A 131 5.98 10.82 33.42
N PRO A 132 4.69 10.69 33.05
CA PRO A 132 3.77 11.83 33.09
C PRO A 132 3.54 12.38 34.51
N ILE A 133 3.56 11.51 35.52
CA ILE A 133 3.44 11.93 36.93
C ILE A 133 4.68 12.71 37.36
N ALA A 134 5.87 12.17 37.05
CA ALA A 134 7.15 12.82 37.34
C ALA A 134 7.37 14.11 36.53
N TYR A 135 6.77 14.23 35.35
CA TYR A 135 6.88 15.45 34.55
C TYR A 135 5.99 16.58 35.11
N LYS A 136 4.82 16.26 35.68
CA LYS A 136 3.95 17.25 36.33
C LYS A 136 4.60 17.93 37.53
N THR A 137 5.57 17.28 38.18
CA THR A 137 6.29 17.87 39.32
C THR A 137 7.37 18.87 38.88
N VAL A 138 7.74 18.90 37.59
CA VAL A 138 8.72 19.85 37.05
C VAL A 138 8.11 21.25 36.97
N GLU A 139 8.78 22.23 37.59
CA GLU A 139 8.34 23.63 37.58
C GLU A 139 8.37 24.24 36.17
N SER A 140 7.46 25.17 35.89
CA SER A 140 7.34 25.82 34.56
C SER A 140 8.62 26.54 34.12
N ARG A 141 9.47 26.96 35.06
CA ARG A 141 10.76 27.62 34.76
C ARG A 141 11.79 26.67 34.18
N ASP A 142 11.77 25.41 34.62
CA ASP A 142 12.78 24.41 34.29
C ASP A 142 12.37 23.51 33.12
N LYS A 143 11.09 23.56 32.71
CA LYS A 143 10.56 22.91 31.49
C LYS A 143 11.43 23.10 30.23
N PRO A 144 11.91 24.31 29.87
CA PRO A 144 12.77 24.47 28.69
C PRO A 144 14.15 23.83 28.85
N GLU A 145 14.72 23.83 30.06
CA GLU A 145 15.99 23.16 30.34
C GLU A 145 15.83 21.64 30.26
N PHE A 146 14.74 21.12 30.83
CA PHE A 146 14.34 19.72 30.74
C PHE A 146 14.18 19.28 29.28
N LEU A 147 13.46 20.05 28.46
CA LEU A 147 13.26 19.76 27.04
C LEU A 147 14.59 19.66 26.29
N ARG A 148 15.53 20.59 26.55
CA ARG A 148 16.86 20.55 25.90
C ARG A 148 17.66 19.32 26.33
N ALA A 149 17.61 18.94 27.61
CA ALA A 149 18.24 17.73 28.10
C ALA A 149 17.63 16.46 27.47
N PHE A 150 16.30 16.41 27.39
CA PHE A 150 15.57 15.30 26.79
C PHE A 150 15.83 15.16 25.29
N VAL A 151 15.86 16.27 24.54
CA VAL A 151 16.27 16.28 23.13
C VAL A 151 17.71 15.77 22.96
N THR A 152 18.62 16.21 23.83
CA THR A 152 20.02 15.76 23.80
C THR A 152 20.17 14.26 24.09
N LEU A 153 19.29 13.70 24.92
CA LEU A 153 19.25 12.27 25.23
C LEU A 153 18.73 11.46 24.04
N LEU A 154 17.66 11.92 23.39
CA LEU A 154 17.08 11.26 22.22
C LEU A 154 18.02 11.29 21.01
N SER A 155 18.86 12.32 20.88
CA SER A 155 19.80 12.48 19.77
C SER A 155 21.13 11.74 19.96
N LYS A 156 21.25 10.82 20.94
CA LYS A 156 22.49 10.07 21.17
C LYS A 156 22.63 8.89 20.21
N ASP A 157 23.85 8.67 19.72
CA ASP A 157 24.12 7.65 18.68
C ASP A 157 24.03 6.20 19.18
N TYR A 158 24.19 5.97 20.48
CA TYR A 158 24.18 4.61 21.04
C TYR A 158 22.82 3.91 20.90
N HIS A 159 21.75 4.67 20.68
CA HIS A 159 20.43 4.11 20.42
C HIS A 159 20.38 3.26 19.15
N ASN A 160 21.27 3.48 18.17
CA ASN A 160 21.34 2.68 16.94
C ASN A 160 21.50 1.17 17.23
N ARG A 161 22.09 0.79 18.37
CA ARG A 161 22.21 -0.63 18.77
C ARG A 161 20.86 -1.28 19.10
N GLN A 162 19.86 -0.49 19.45
CA GLN A 162 18.50 -0.93 19.73
C GLN A 162 17.58 -0.85 18.50
N GLN A 163 18.06 -0.37 17.36
CA GLN A 163 17.19 -0.11 16.20
C GLN A 163 16.40 -1.35 15.76
N ASP A 164 17.02 -2.53 15.84
CA ASP A 164 16.42 -3.80 15.42
C ASP A 164 15.45 -4.39 16.46
N ASN A 165 15.39 -3.85 17.68
CA ASN A 165 14.42 -4.31 18.67
C ASN A 165 13.04 -3.67 18.43
N ARG A 166 11.97 -4.39 18.76
CA ARG A 166 10.59 -3.88 18.63
C ARG A 166 10.24 -2.94 19.78
N MET A 167 10.61 -3.31 21.01
CA MET A 167 10.45 -2.46 22.19
C MET A 167 11.76 -1.76 22.50
N ASN A 168 11.89 -0.56 21.95
CA ASN A 168 13.07 0.29 22.11
C ASN A 168 12.85 1.29 23.24
N ASN A 169 13.93 1.72 23.87
CA ASN A 169 13.85 2.80 24.85
C ASN A 169 13.23 4.06 24.22
N ILE A 170 13.60 4.38 22.98
CA ILE A 170 13.01 5.50 22.23
C ILE A 170 11.51 5.35 22.03
N PHE A 171 11.03 4.15 21.67
CA PHE A 171 9.61 3.89 21.50
C PHE A 171 8.83 4.22 22.78
N THR A 172 9.28 3.67 23.90
CA THR A 172 8.63 3.90 25.20
C THR A 172 8.73 5.36 25.67
N MET A 173 9.84 6.04 25.39
CA MET A 173 10.04 7.45 25.74
C MET A 173 9.17 8.38 24.91
N LEU A 174 9.06 8.16 23.61
CA LEU A 174 8.21 8.96 22.73
C LEU A 174 6.74 8.77 23.07
N GLU A 175 6.31 7.54 23.35
CA GLU A 175 4.93 7.31 23.75
C GLU A 175 4.60 7.95 25.12
N ALA A 176 5.56 7.94 26.06
CA ALA A 176 5.44 8.66 27.31
C ALA A 176 5.40 10.18 27.10
N ALA A 177 6.24 10.70 26.21
CA ALA A 177 6.27 12.12 25.83
C ALA A 177 4.93 12.58 25.24
N GLY A 178 4.32 11.78 24.37
CA GLY A 178 3.00 12.10 23.83
C GLY A 178 1.89 12.13 24.88
N LYS A 179 2.06 11.56 26.09
CA LYS A 179 1.04 11.69 27.15
C LYS A 179 1.16 13.03 27.88
N CYS A 180 2.31 13.70 27.74
CA CYS A 180 2.60 14.98 28.34
C CYS A 180 2.26 16.09 27.36
N HIS A 181 1.07 16.67 27.53
CA HIS A 181 0.57 17.73 26.65
C HIS A 181 1.52 18.95 26.51
N ASP A 182 2.23 19.31 27.59
CA ASP A 182 3.12 20.47 27.60
C ASP A 182 4.50 20.23 26.96
N LEU A 183 4.85 18.98 26.61
CA LEU A 183 6.18 18.63 26.11
C LEU A 183 6.23 18.64 24.57
N HIS A 184 6.43 19.82 23.99
CA HIS A 184 6.55 19.96 22.53
C HIS A 184 7.96 19.65 22.03
N LEU A 185 8.15 18.45 21.46
CA LEU A 185 9.42 18.05 20.87
C LEU A 185 9.62 18.68 19.47
N PRO A 186 10.88 18.91 19.04
CA PRO A 186 11.17 19.36 17.68
C PRO A 186 10.64 18.36 16.61
N PRO A 187 9.82 18.80 15.63
CA PRO A 187 9.14 17.91 14.69
C PRO A 187 10.07 17.02 13.84
N HIS A 188 11.19 17.58 13.33
CA HIS A 188 12.14 16.80 12.51
C HIS A 188 12.85 15.69 13.30
N LEU A 189 13.08 15.92 14.60
CA LEU A 189 13.65 14.90 15.46
C LEU A 189 12.63 13.79 15.70
N VAL A 190 11.38 14.14 15.98
CA VAL A 190 10.29 13.16 16.14
C VAL A 190 10.15 12.31 14.88
N LYS A 191 10.21 12.93 13.69
CA LYS A 191 10.23 12.20 12.41
C LYS A 191 11.35 11.17 12.35
N TYR A 192 12.60 11.62 12.54
CA TYR A 192 13.78 10.75 12.48
C TYR A 192 13.69 9.57 13.47
N LEU A 193 13.25 9.84 14.69
CA LEU A 193 13.11 8.80 15.71
C LEU A 193 11.94 7.85 15.41
N GLY A 194 10.84 8.40 14.88
CA GLY A 194 9.67 7.66 14.38
C GLY A 194 10.05 6.62 13.34
N THR A 195 10.74 7.07 12.29
CA THR A 195 11.10 6.25 11.13
C THR A 195 12.16 5.21 11.45
N ASN A 196 13.12 5.53 12.31
CA ASN A 196 14.26 4.63 12.56
C ASN A 196 13.95 3.58 13.64
N TYR A 197 13.20 3.94 14.69
CA TYR A 197 13.01 3.11 15.89
C TYR A 197 11.61 2.51 16.02
N ASN A 198 10.86 2.40 14.92
CA ASN A 198 9.52 1.79 14.86
C ASN A 198 8.44 2.51 15.67
N SER A 199 8.61 3.81 15.94
CA SER A 199 7.68 4.61 16.74
C SER A 199 6.76 5.49 15.89
N TRP A 200 6.26 4.92 14.79
CA TRP A 200 5.42 5.59 13.79
C TRP A 200 4.21 6.30 14.41
N TYR A 201 3.34 5.56 15.10
CA TYR A 201 2.10 6.11 15.66
C TYR A 201 2.34 7.06 16.83
N SER A 202 3.34 6.77 17.69
CA SER A 202 3.72 7.67 18.79
C SER A 202 4.24 8.99 18.25
N GLY A 203 5.04 8.96 17.18
CA GLY A 203 5.49 10.16 16.47
C GLY A 203 4.34 10.93 15.84
N ILE A 204 3.45 10.25 15.10
CA ILE A 204 2.26 10.88 14.49
C ILE A 204 1.38 11.55 15.55
N ARG A 205 1.13 10.89 16.68
CA ARG A 205 0.33 11.46 17.77
C ARG A 205 0.93 12.77 18.29
N ILE A 206 2.24 12.82 18.50
CA ILE A 206 2.93 14.04 18.93
C ILE A 206 2.78 15.15 17.87
N LEU A 207 2.95 14.82 16.59
CA LEU A 207 2.85 15.79 15.49
C LEU A 207 1.41 16.32 15.31
N GLU A 208 0.40 15.46 15.48
CA GLU A 208 -1.03 15.83 15.45
C GLU A 208 -1.41 16.68 16.66
N GLU A 209 -0.96 16.32 17.87
CA GLU A 209 -1.18 17.13 19.08
C GLU A 209 -0.58 18.54 18.96
N ILE A 210 0.58 18.69 18.29
CA ILE A 210 1.18 20.00 17.99
C ILE A 210 0.32 20.80 17.00
N GLU A 211 -0.40 20.15 16.09
CA GLU A 211 -1.32 20.83 15.17
C GLU A 211 -2.63 21.26 15.86
N ASP A 212 -3.20 20.41 16.71
CA ASP A 212 -4.45 20.69 17.44
C ASP A 212 -4.25 21.76 18.52
N HIS A 213 -3.14 21.67 19.27
CA HIS A 213 -2.78 22.64 20.28
C HIS A 213 -1.80 23.66 19.73
N ALA A 214 -2.32 24.54 18.87
CA ALA A 214 -1.59 25.61 18.23
C ALA A 214 -1.17 26.74 19.20
N ALA A 215 -0.49 26.42 20.30
CA ALA A 215 0.13 27.39 21.21
C ALA A 215 1.43 27.99 20.64
N THR A 216 1.93 27.47 19.52
CA THR A 216 3.15 27.97 18.89
C THR A 216 2.81 29.12 17.92
N GLU A 217 2.99 30.36 18.37
CA GLU A 217 2.73 31.59 17.58
C GLU A 217 3.57 31.71 16.28
N ASN A 218 4.59 30.87 16.10
CA ASN A 218 5.50 30.98 14.97
C ASN A 218 5.01 30.16 13.75
N PRO A 219 4.64 30.80 12.63
CA PRO A 219 4.13 30.12 11.44
C PRO A 219 5.14 29.13 10.84
N LYS A 220 6.44 29.37 11.00
CA LYS A 220 7.50 28.48 10.50
C LYS A 220 7.50 27.12 11.20
N ILE A 221 7.27 27.09 12.51
CA ILE A 221 7.24 25.83 13.27
C ILE A 221 6.00 25.01 12.87
N ARG A 222 4.90 25.68 12.55
CA ARG A 222 3.70 25.02 12.04
C ARG A 222 3.92 24.43 10.64
N GLU A 223 4.62 25.15 9.76
CA GLU A 223 4.97 24.64 8.43
C GLU A 223 5.91 23.42 8.53
N THR A 224 6.95 23.46 9.37
CA THR A 224 7.86 22.32 9.56
C THR A 224 7.19 21.13 10.24
N ASN A 225 6.24 21.35 11.14
CA ASN A 225 5.43 20.27 11.71
C ASN A 225 4.60 19.56 10.63
N ARG A 226 3.98 20.34 9.74
CA ARG A 226 3.22 19.80 8.61
C ARG A 226 4.10 19.06 7.62
N ASP A 227 5.30 19.56 7.31
CA ASP A 227 6.28 18.84 6.48
C ASP A 227 6.63 17.48 7.09
N ALA A 228 6.95 17.46 8.39
CA ALA A 228 7.26 16.22 9.10
C ALA A 228 6.08 15.24 9.06
N LEU A 229 4.85 15.71 9.29
CA LEU A 229 3.64 14.88 9.30
C LEU A 229 3.32 14.31 7.91
N VAL A 230 3.44 15.14 6.86
CA VAL A 230 3.28 14.74 5.46
C VAL A 230 4.25 13.63 5.09
N GLU A 231 5.54 13.79 5.42
CA GLU A 231 6.55 12.78 5.13
C GLU A 231 6.31 11.47 5.91
N MET A 232 5.81 11.55 7.14
CA MET A 232 5.42 10.39 7.94
C MET A 232 4.26 9.63 7.30
N TYR A 233 3.21 10.32 6.84
CA TYR A 233 2.10 9.68 6.11
C TYR A 233 2.54 9.09 4.78
N SER A 234 3.40 9.78 4.02
CA SER A 234 3.97 9.26 2.78
C SER A 234 4.80 7.99 3.01
N SER A 235 5.60 7.96 4.08
CA SER A 235 6.41 6.79 4.45
C SER A 235 5.56 5.57 4.84
N LEU A 236 4.39 5.79 5.43
CA LEU A 236 3.40 4.74 5.70
C LEU A 236 2.51 4.40 4.50
N GLN A 237 2.59 5.18 3.42
CA GLN A 237 1.72 5.14 2.24
C GLN A 237 0.22 5.36 2.56
N GLU A 238 -0.07 6.26 3.49
CA GLU A 238 -1.43 6.68 3.83
C GLU A 238 -1.82 7.91 2.98
N ASP A 239 -2.06 7.67 1.68
CA ASP A 239 -2.23 8.71 0.66
C ASP A 239 -3.45 9.61 0.92
N ASP A 240 -4.54 9.08 1.47
CA ASP A 240 -5.75 9.86 1.77
C ASP A 240 -5.50 10.94 2.84
N MET A 241 -4.73 10.59 3.88
CA MET A 241 -4.32 11.52 4.94
C MET A 241 -3.32 12.53 4.40
N PHE A 242 -2.39 12.10 3.55
CA PHE A 242 -1.45 12.96 2.84
C PHE A 242 -2.18 14.02 2.00
N TYR A 243 -3.10 13.63 1.11
CA TYR A 243 -3.86 14.57 0.28
C TYR A 243 -4.82 15.42 1.11
N GLY A 244 -5.37 14.89 2.20
CA GLY A 244 -6.20 15.63 3.15
C GLY A 244 -5.44 16.78 3.81
N LEU A 245 -4.24 16.51 4.32
CA LEU A 245 -3.38 17.49 4.96
C LEU A 245 -2.86 18.54 3.97
N TRP A 246 -2.42 18.11 2.78
CA TRP A 246 -1.96 19.02 1.74
C TRP A 246 -3.03 19.99 1.27
N ARG A 247 -4.28 19.54 1.09
CA ARG A 247 -5.38 20.43 0.70
C ARG A 247 -5.73 21.48 1.77
N ARG A 248 -5.55 21.14 3.05
CA ARG A 248 -5.72 22.10 4.15
C ARG A 248 -4.56 23.07 4.28
N ARG A 249 -3.37 22.65 3.84
CA ARG A 249 -2.14 23.43 3.87
C ARG A 249 -2.01 24.38 2.67
N ALA A 250 -2.41 23.93 1.49
CA ALA A 250 -2.08 24.57 0.24
C ALA A 250 -2.78 25.94 0.07
N LYS A 251 -2.01 26.92 -0.43
CA LYS A 251 -2.45 28.30 -0.65
C LYS A 251 -3.05 28.49 -2.04
N TYR A 252 -2.53 27.76 -3.04
CA TYR A 252 -2.96 27.86 -4.43
C TYR A 252 -4.21 27.01 -4.69
N PHE A 253 -5.16 27.60 -5.41
CA PHE A 253 -6.39 26.91 -5.81
C PHE A 253 -6.09 25.78 -6.81
N GLU A 254 -5.16 26.01 -7.73
CA GLU A 254 -4.73 25.05 -8.73
C GLU A 254 -4.12 23.81 -8.08
N THR A 255 -3.33 23.98 -7.02
CA THR A 255 -2.75 22.87 -6.25
C THR A 255 -3.84 22.04 -5.59
N ASN A 256 -4.87 22.67 -5.00
CA ASN A 256 -6.01 21.94 -4.43
C ASN A 256 -6.79 21.16 -5.48
N ALA A 257 -7.00 21.75 -6.65
CA ALA A 257 -7.64 21.08 -7.77
C ALA A 257 -6.78 19.90 -8.26
N ALA A 258 -5.48 20.11 -8.48
CA ALA A 258 -4.54 19.11 -8.97
C ALA A 258 -4.47 17.89 -8.03
N LEU A 259 -4.25 18.11 -6.72
CA LEU A 259 -4.22 17.04 -5.72
C LEU A 259 -5.54 16.26 -5.66
N SER A 260 -6.68 16.91 -5.93
CA SER A 260 -7.97 16.22 -5.96
C SER A 260 -8.13 15.34 -7.19
N TYR A 261 -7.66 15.78 -8.36
CA TYR A 261 -7.62 14.94 -9.56
C TYR A 261 -6.63 13.78 -9.42
N GLU A 262 -5.51 14.03 -8.74
CA GLU A 262 -4.51 13.03 -8.40
C GLU A 262 -5.09 11.92 -7.53
N GLN A 263 -5.78 12.28 -6.44
CA GLN A 263 -6.45 11.32 -5.54
C GLN A 263 -7.50 10.46 -6.27
N ILE A 264 -8.17 11.01 -7.29
CA ILE A 264 -9.15 10.27 -8.10
C ILE A 264 -8.47 9.36 -9.15
N GLY A 265 -7.21 9.64 -9.50
CA GLY A 265 -6.46 8.93 -10.55
C GLY A 265 -6.64 9.51 -11.96
N LEU A 266 -7.05 10.77 -12.08
CA LEU A 266 -7.17 11.50 -13.35
C LEU A 266 -5.88 12.29 -13.65
N TRP A 267 -4.82 11.55 -13.98
CA TRP A 267 -3.45 12.07 -14.11
C TRP A 267 -3.27 13.13 -15.21
N ASP A 268 -3.95 13.01 -16.37
CA ASP A 268 -3.83 13.99 -17.47
C ASP A 268 -4.31 15.40 -17.07
N GLN A 269 -5.39 15.48 -16.28
CA GLN A 269 -5.88 16.76 -15.78
C GLN A 269 -5.00 17.31 -14.65
N ALA A 270 -4.45 16.44 -13.81
CA ALA A 270 -3.54 16.81 -12.73
C ALA A 270 -2.26 17.47 -13.27
N ILE A 271 -1.60 16.88 -14.27
CA ILE A 271 -0.38 17.44 -14.88
C ILE A 271 -0.60 18.86 -15.40
N LYS A 272 -1.67 19.07 -16.17
CA LYS A 272 -2.01 20.39 -16.73
C LYS A 272 -2.22 21.43 -15.63
N LEU A 273 -2.78 21.02 -14.49
CA LEU A 273 -3.01 21.92 -13.36
C LEU A 273 -1.72 22.21 -12.58
N TYR A 274 -0.81 21.24 -12.44
CA TYR A 274 0.52 21.48 -11.87
C TYR A 274 1.35 22.44 -12.74
N GLU A 275 1.36 22.28 -14.05
CA GLU A 275 2.01 23.22 -14.98
C GLU A 275 1.43 24.63 -14.88
N ASN A 276 0.09 24.73 -14.84
CA ASN A 276 -0.59 26.01 -14.65
C ASN A 276 -0.25 26.66 -13.30
N ALA A 277 -0.11 25.87 -12.23
CA ALA A 277 0.32 26.36 -10.92
C ALA A 277 1.74 26.93 -10.99
N GLN A 278 2.68 26.23 -11.63
CA GLN A 278 4.06 26.69 -11.82
C GLN A 278 4.13 27.98 -12.67
N ILE A 279 3.36 28.08 -13.76
CA ILE A 279 3.29 29.30 -14.59
C ILE A 279 2.74 30.48 -13.78
N LYS A 280 1.71 30.25 -12.97
CA LYS A 280 1.13 31.28 -12.10
C LYS A 280 2.09 31.70 -10.99
N ALA A 281 2.86 30.79 -10.41
CA ALA A 281 3.87 31.12 -9.43
C ALA A 281 5.00 31.98 -10.03
N ARG A 282 5.43 31.70 -11.27
CA ARG A 282 6.45 32.50 -11.97
C ARG A 282 5.99 33.91 -12.32
N SER A 283 4.71 34.08 -12.65
CA SER A 283 4.12 35.37 -13.05
C SER A 283 3.42 36.13 -11.91
N GLY A 284 3.24 35.47 -10.76
CA GLY A 284 2.38 35.91 -9.67
C GLY A 284 3.08 36.75 -8.61
N VAL A 285 2.27 37.53 -7.88
CA VAL A 285 2.68 38.32 -6.71
C VAL A 285 2.57 37.52 -5.40
N LEU A 286 1.90 36.37 -5.45
CA LEU A 286 1.67 35.51 -4.28
C LEU A 286 2.96 34.76 -3.90
N PRO A 287 3.45 34.90 -2.64
CA PRO A 287 4.55 34.08 -2.16
C PRO A 287 4.10 32.62 -2.04
N TYR A 288 4.74 31.74 -2.82
CA TYR A 288 4.60 30.29 -2.66
C TYR A 288 5.51 29.80 -1.51
N SER A 289 5.09 28.77 -0.79
CA SER A 289 5.98 28.09 0.16
C SER A 289 6.94 27.18 -0.61
N GLU A 290 8.20 27.09 -0.18
CA GLU A 290 9.20 26.22 -0.83
C GLU A 290 8.74 24.76 -0.92
N SER A 291 8.09 24.26 0.14
CA SER A 291 7.52 22.91 0.15
C SER A 291 6.37 22.72 -0.86
N GLU A 292 5.60 23.76 -1.19
CA GLU A 292 4.55 23.65 -2.23
C GLU A 292 5.16 23.52 -3.63
N TYR A 293 6.27 24.22 -3.86
CA TYR A 293 6.98 24.14 -5.14
C TYR A 293 7.60 22.76 -5.35
N ALA A 294 8.21 22.19 -4.30
CA ALA A 294 8.71 20.81 -4.32
C ALA A 294 7.61 19.80 -4.67
N VAL A 295 6.42 19.95 -4.08
CA VAL A 295 5.27 19.09 -4.42
C VAL A 295 4.86 19.21 -5.88
N TRP A 296 4.92 20.39 -6.48
CA TRP A 296 4.57 20.53 -7.89
C TRP A 296 5.55 19.80 -8.80
N GLU A 297 6.85 19.84 -8.49
CA GLU A 297 7.88 19.13 -9.26
C GLU A 297 7.74 17.60 -9.05
N ASP A 298 7.68 17.14 -7.81
CA ASP A 298 7.59 15.72 -7.48
C ASP A 298 6.29 15.08 -7.97
N ASN A 299 5.14 15.72 -7.76
CA ASN A 299 3.85 15.18 -8.21
C ASN A 299 3.71 15.27 -9.73
N TRP A 300 4.33 16.25 -10.40
CA TRP A 300 4.37 16.27 -11.86
C TRP A 300 5.16 15.07 -12.39
N ILE A 301 6.31 14.76 -11.80
CA ILE A 301 7.10 13.57 -12.15
C ILE A 301 6.25 12.31 -11.91
N LEU A 302 5.64 12.18 -10.73
CA LEU A 302 4.78 11.04 -10.41
C LEU A 302 3.64 10.88 -11.41
N CYS A 303 2.93 11.94 -11.75
CA CYS A 303 1.87 11.89 -12.75
C CYS A 303 2.40 11.44 -14.12
N ALA A 304 3.57 11.95 -14.54
CA ALA A 304 4.21 11.58 -15.79
C ALA A 304 4.65 10.09 -15.80
N GLU A 305 5.11 9.55 -14.66
CA GLU A 305 5.41 8.13 -14.49
C GLU A 305 4.15 7.27 -14.67
N LYS A 306 3.03 7.66 -14.04
CA LYS A 306 1.73 6.97 -14.15
C LYS A 306 1.21 6.96 -15.59
N LEU A 307 1.35 8.07 -16.31
CA LEU A 307 1.02 8.20 -17.74
C LEU A 307 2.04 7.52 -18.66
N GLN A 308 3.16 7.05 -18.12
CA GLN A 308 4.22 6.36 -18.85
C GLN A 308 4.95 7.22 -19.88
N HIS A 309 5.09 8.52 -19.61
CA HIS A 309 5.86 9.47 -20.44
C HIS A 309 7.37 9.36 -20.16
N TRP A 310 7.92 8.17 -20.34
CA TRP A 310 9.29 7.85 -20.01
C TRP A 310 10.32 8.60 -20.86
N ASP A 311 9.98 8.97 -22.10
CA ASP A 311 10.88 9.70 -23.00
C ASP A 311 11.19 11.10 -22.44
N ILE A 312 10.16 11.82 -21.99
CA ILE A 312 10.27 13.16 -21.39
C ILE A 312 11.05 13.09 -20.07
N LEU A 313 10.72 12.10 -19.23
CA LEU A 313 11.40 11.88 -17.95
C LEU A 313 12.88 11.53 -18.12
N THR A 314 13.23 10.82 -19.20
CA THR A 314 14.63 10.48 -19.51
C THR A 314 15.45 11.74 -19.82
N GLU A 315 14.89 12.67 -20.60
CA GLU A 315 15.55 13.94 -20.89
C GLU A 315 15.67 14.80 -19.62
N LEU A 316 14.61 14.88 -18.82
CA LEU A 316 14.61 15.60 -17.54
C LEU A 316 15.70 15.07 -16.60
N ALA A 317 15.75 13.74 -16.40
CA ALA A 317 16.73 13.10 -15.53
C ALA A 317 18.19 13.36 -15.98
N LYS A 318 18.44 13.41 -17.29
CA LYS A 318 19.76 13.75 -17.85
C LYS A 318 20.14 15.21 -17.60
N HIS A 319 19.18 16.13 -17.67
CA HIS A 319 19.41 17.56 -17.44
C HIS A 319 19.66 17.88 -15.97
N GLU A 320 18.92 17.25 -15.05
CA GLU A 320 19.02 17.48 -13.61
C GLU A 320 20.12 16.64 -12.95
N GLY A 321 20.58 15.58 -13.61
CA GLY A 321 21.54 14.62 -13.04
C GLY A 321 20.91 13.71 -11.98
N PHE A 322 19.58 13.56 -11.98
CA PHE A 322 18.89 12.68 -11.03
C PHE A 322 19.04 11.22 -11.45
N THR A 323 19.98 10.53 -10.81
CA THR A 323 20.42 9.19 -11.18
C THR A 323 19.39 8.10 -10.89
N ASP A 324 18.56 8.25 -9.85
CA ASP A 324 17.51 7.27 -9.53
C ASP A 324 16.42 7.23 -10.61
N LEU A 325 15.92 8.40 -11.06
CA LEU A 325 14.97 8.47 -12.18
C LEU A 325 15.61 8.04 -13.50
N LEU A 326 16.89 8.35 -13.71
CA LEU A 326 17.59 7.87 -14.90
C LEU A 326 17.63 6.33 -14.95
N LEU A 327 17.76 5.69 -13.80
CA LEU A 327 17.75 4.23 -13.68
C LEU A 327 16.35 3.66 -13.92
N GLU A 328 15.32 4.26 -13.33
CA GLU A 328 13.90 3.98 -13.59
C GLU A 328 13.56 4.07 -15.09
N CYS A 329 14.04 5.11 -15.76
CA CYS A 329 13.89 5.31 -17.20
C CYS A 329 14.70 4.29 -18.01
N GLY A 330 15.94 4.03 -17.60
CA GLY A 330 16.82 3.04 -18.20
C GLY A 330 16.20 1.65 -18.17
N TRP A 331 15.55 1.27 -17.07
CA TRP A 331 14.78 0.03 -16.94
C TRP A 331 13.73 -0.17 -18.02
N ARG A 332 13.16 0.91 -18.56
CA ARG A 332 11.99 0.83 -19.43
C ARG A 332 12.33 1.05 -20.90
N ILE A 333 13.28 1.93 -21.21
CA ILE A 333 13.60 2.35 -22.59
C ILE A 333 14.93 1.79 -23.09
N ALA A 334 15.94 1.62 -22.22
CA ALA A 334 17.30 1.42 -22.70
C ALA A 334 17.49 0.07 -23.40
N ASP A 335 18.31 0.09 -24.46
CA ASP A 335 18.86 -1.13 -25.03
C ASP A 335 20.00 -1.60 -24.12
N TRP A 336 19.65 -2.51 -23.21
CA TRP A 336 20.52 -3.07 -22.16
C TRP A 336 21.83 -3.71 -22.65
N ILE A 337 22.02 -3.85 -23.96
CA ILE A 337 23.28 -4.34 -24.55
C ILE A 337 24.25 -3.19 -24.84
N SER A 338 23.77 -2.07 -25.40
CA SER A 338 24.60 -0.91 -25.73
C SER A 338 24.85 -0.04 -24.52
N ASP A 339 23.85 0.09 -23.64
CA ASP A 339 23.88 1.06 -22.54
C ASP A 339 24.28 0.44 -21.20
N ARG A 340 24.82 -0.79 -21.20
CA ARG A 340 25.20 -1.48 -19.95
C ARG A 340 26.25 -0.71 -19.15
N GLU A 341 27.31 -0.25 -19.81
CA GLU A 341 28.44 0.40 -19.16
C GLU A 341 28.05 1.71 -18.43
N PRO A 342 27.31 2.64 -19.05
CA PRO A 342 26.82 3.82 -18.34
C PRO A 342 25.82 3.47 -17.24
N LEU A 343 24.97 2.44 -17.42
CA LEU A 343 24.05 1.99 -16.38
C LEU A 343 24.80 1.40 -15.18
N GLU A 344 25.81 0.56 -15.41
CA GLU A 344 26.64 -0.01 -14.34
C GLU A 344 27.38 1.08 -13.55
N GLN A 345 27.87 2.12 -14.23
CA GLN A 345 28.47 3.29 -13.57
C GLN A 345 27.44 4.06 -12.74
N SER A 346 26.25 4.31 -13.29
CA SER A 346 25.17 5.01 -12.57
C SER A 346 24.64 4.24 -11.37
N VAL A 347 24.64 2.90 -11.42
CA VAL A 347 24.30 2.07 -10.26
C VAL A 347 25.39 2.21 -9.21
N LYS A 348 26.67 2.04 -9.58
CA LYS A 348 27.79 2.14 -8.62
C LYS A 348 27.85 3.46 -7.88
N THR A 349 27.52 4.59 -8.52
CA THR A 349 27.50 5.91 -7.85
C THR A 349 26.38 6.05 -6.83
N VAL A 350 25.32 5.24 -6.93
CA VAL A 350 24.10 5.36 -6.12
C VAL A 350 24.00 4.26 -5.05
N MET A 351 24.79 3.19 -5.17
CA MET A 351 24.77 2.04 -4.26
C MET A 351 25.32 2.33 -2.85
N ASP A 352 25.94 3.48 -2.58
CA ASP A 352 26.52 3.83 -1.26
C ASP A 352 25.50 3.70 -0.11
N VAL A 353 24.24 4.03 -0.38
CA VAL A 353 23.11 3.73 0.52
C VAL A 353 22.19 2.72 -0.17
N PRO A 354 22.27 1.43 0.18
CA PRO A 354 21.49 0.40 -0.49
C PRO A 354 20.02 0.50 -0.06
N THR A 355 19.14 0.69 -1.04
CA THR A 355 17.70 0.52 -0.88
C THR A 355 17.28 -0.78 -1.56
N PRO A 356 16.16 -1.41 -1.16
CA PRO A 356 15.66 -2.62 -1.83
C PRO A 356 15.55 -2.45 -3.35
N ARG A 357 15.11 -1.27 -3.80
CA ARG A 357 14.98 -0.94 -5.23
C ARG A 357 16.33 -0.79 -5.93
N ARG A 358 17.31 -0.11 -5.34
CA ARG A 358 18.67 0.00 -5.90
C ARG A 358 19.35 -1.37 -5.98
N GLN A 359 19.18 -2.19 -4.95
CA GLN A 359 19.68 -3.57 -4.93
C GLN A 359 19.03 -4.44 -6.01
N MET A 360 17.74 -4.23 -6.29
CA MET A 360 17.04 -4.90 -7.40
C MET A 360 17.72 -4.58 -8.74
N PHE A 361 18.05 -3.32 -9.00
CA PHE A 361 18.74 -2.91 -10.23
C PHE A 361 20.14 -3.53 -10.35
N GLN A 362 20.90 -3.56 -9.26
CA GLN A 362 22.20 -4.26 -9.24
C GLN A 362 22.03 -5.76 -9.54
N THR A 363 21.05 -6.40 -8.90
CA THR A 363 20.77 -7.84 -9.10
C THR A 363 20.40 -8.13 -10.56
N PHE A 364 19.61 -7.26 -11.18
CA PHE A 364 19.25 -7.39 -12.59
C PHE A 364 20.42 -7.19 -13.54
N LEU A 365 21.29 -6.19 -13.29
CA LEU A 365 22.51 -6.00 -14.07
C LEU A 365 23.38 -7.27 -14.05
N CYS A 366 23.49 -7.91 -12.89
CA CYS A 366 24.20 -9.17 -12.76
C CYS A 366 23.50 -10.32 -13.52
N LEU A 367 22.18 -10.39 -13.46
CA LEU A 367 21.40 -11.40 -14.18
C LEU A 367 21.56 -11.27 -15.70
N GLN A 368 21.55 -10.05 -16.24
CA GLN A 368 21.82 -9.83 -17.66
C GLN A 368 23.29 -10.10 -18.01
N GLY A 369 24.23 -9.79 -17.12
CA GLY A 369 25.64 -10.18 -17.25
C GLY A 369 25.80 -11.70 -17.36
N TYR A 370 25.03 -12.45 -16.59
CA TYR A 370 24.97 -13.91 -16.67
C TYR A 370 24.40 -14.40 -18.01
N ALA A 371 23.32 -13.79 -18.52
CA ALA A 371 22.75 -14.13 -19.83
C ALA A 371 23.76 -13.97 -20.98
N HIS A 372 24.73 -13.08 -20.83
CA HIS A 372 25.83 -12.86 -21.79
C HIS A 372 27.13 -13.60 -21.45
N ASN A 373 27.10 -14.57 -20.53
CA ASN A 373 28.25 -15.38 -20.08
C ASN A 373 29.42 -14.59 -19.48
N LYS A 374 29.20 -13.36 -19.00
CA LYS A 374 30.25 -12.53 -18.37
C LYS A 374 30.37 -12.77 -16.86
N GLU A 375 29.29 -13.20 -16.21
CA GLU A 375 29.21 -13.36 -14.75
C GLU A 375 28.84 -14.78 -14.35
N THR A 376 29.11 -15.15 -13.08
CA THR A 376 28.82 -16.48 -12.53
C THR A 376 27.46 -16.51 -11.82
N ILE A 377 26.80 -17.66 -11.86
CA ILE A 377 25.48 -17.87 -11.24
C ILE A 377 25.47 -17.61 -9.72
N GLN A 378 26.61 -17.84 -9.06
CA GLN A 378 26.77 -17.68 -7.62
C GLN A 378 26.68 -16.21 -7.16
N ASN A 379 27.07 -15.27 -8.02
CA ASN A 379 26.95 -13.85 -7.72
C ASN A 379 25.48 -13.42 -7.76
N VAL A 380 24.70 -13.93 -8.72
CA VAL A 380 23.27 -13.64 -8.83
C VAL A 380 22.52 -14.13 -7.59
N THR A 381 22.77 -15.37 -7.15
CA THR A 381 22.13 -15.90 -5.93
C THR A 381 22.50 -15.08 -4.70
N ARG A 382 23.78 -14.69 -4.57
CA ARG A 382 24.24 -13.85 -3.47
C ARG A 382 23.55 -12.50 -3.43
N TYR A 383 23.45 -11.79 -4.57
CA TYR A 383 22.80 -10.48 -4.62
C TYR A 383 21.29 -10.56 -4.37
N CYS A 384 20.63 -11.65 -4.81
CA CYS A 384 19.24 -11.92 -4.44
C CYS A 384 19.09 -12.09 -2.92
N ASP A 385 19.97 -12.88 -2.29
CA ASP A 385 19.91 -13.11 -0.83
C ASP A 385 20.17 -11.82 -0.04
N GLU A 386 21.16 -11.02 -0.43
CA GLU A 386 21.45 -9.71 0.16
C GLU A 386 20.24 -8.75 0.00
N GLY A 387 19.59 -8.76 -1.16
CA GLY A 387 18.37 -7.98 -1.42
C GLY A 387 17.17 -8.40 -0.60
N ILE A 388 16.96 -9.72 -0.43
CA ILE A 388 15.90 -10.25 0.42
C ILE A 388 16.13 -9.85 1.88
N GLN A 389 17.36 -9.95 2.39
CA GLN A 389 17.69 -9.54 3.76
C GLN A 389 17.45 -8.04 3.97
N LEU A 390 17.80 -7.20 2.99
CA LEU A 390 17.54 -5.76 3.05
C LEU A 390 16.03 -5.45 3.06
N ALA A 391 15.25 -6.14 2.24
CA ALA A 391 13.80 -6.02 2.22
C ALA A 391 13.17 -6.48 3.55
N ILE A 392 13.71 -7.54 4.17
CA ILE A 392 13.27 -8.01 5.51
C ILE A 392 13.59 -6.97 6.59
N ARG A 393 14.78 -6.33 6.56
CA ARG A 393 15.10 -5.23 7.50
C ARG A 393 14.13 -4.07 7.35
N LYS A 394 13.77 -3.70 6.12
CA LYS A 394 12.75 -2.68 5.86
C LYS A 394 11.35 -3.11 6.31
N TRP A 395 10.98 -4.36 6.12
CA TRP A 395 9.74 -4.92 6.65
C TRP A 395 9.71 -4.85 8.19
N HIS A 396 10.82 -5.16 8.84
CA HIS A 396 10.93 -5.05 10.30
C HIS A 396 10.83 -3.59 10.78
N SER A 397 11.29 -2.63 9.96
CA SER A 397 11.19 -1.20 10.29
C SER A 397 9.76 -0.63 10.17
N LEU A 398 8.84 -1.37 9.56
CA LEU A 398 7.44 -0.95 9.43
C LEU A 398 6.61 -1.42 10.65
N PRO A 399 5.43 -0.81 10.87
CA PRO A 399 4.49 -1.25 11.89
C PRO A 399 4.15 -2.74 11.79
N GLU A 400 3.80 -3.36 12.91
CA GLU A 400 3.42 -4.79 12.95
C GLU A 400 2.16 -5.08 12.12
N ARG A 401 1.24 -4.12 12.07
CA ARG A 401 0.05 -4.23 11.24
C ARG A 401 0.41 -3.98 9.79
N VAL A 402 -0.09 -4.84 8.90
CA VAL A 402 0.10 -4.70 7.46
C VAL A 402 -0.59 -3.44 6.96
N THR A 403 0.20 -2.42 6.67
CA THR A 403 -0.18 -1.17 6.00
C THR A 403 0.04 -1.25 4.48
N SER A 404 -0.41 -0.24 3.74
CA SER A 404 -0.12 -0.06 2.30
C SER A 404 1.37 -0.04 1.98
N ALA A 405 2.22 0.51 2.86
CA ALA A 405 3.69 0.49 2.71
C ALA A 405 4.30 -0.91 2.59
N HIS A 406 3.59 -1.96 3.02
CA HIS A 406 4.04 -3.33 2.84
C HIS A 406 3.84 -3.85 1.40
N ILE A 407 2.92 -3.26 0.62
CA ILE A 407 2.58 -3.70 -0.74
C ILE A 407 3.80 -3.61 -1.68
N PRO A 408 4.57 -2.49 -1.76
CA PRO A 408 5.79 -2.44 -2.56
C PRO A 408 6.86 -3.45 -2.13
N LEU A 409 6.94 -3.78 -0.84
CA LEU A 409 7.87 -4.80 -0.33
C LEU A 409 7.43 -6.20 -0.78
N LEU A 410 6.13 -6.51 -0.73
CA LEU A 410 5.58 -7.75 -1.28
C LEU A 410 5.86 -7.88 -2.78
N HIS A 411 5.73 -6.78 -3.52
CA HIS A 411 6.10 -6.75 -4.93
C HIS A 411 7.60 -7.01 -5.13
N SER A 412 8.45 -6.40 -4.31
CA SER A 412 9.90 -6.63 -4.34
C SER A 412 10.24 -8.11 -4.07
N PHE A 413 9.54 -8.76 -3.11
CA PHE A 413 9.70 -10.20 -2.86
C PHE A 413 9.28 -11.03 -4.08
N GLN A 414 8.18 -10.68 -4.74
CA GLN A 414 7.78 -11.34 -5.98
C GLN A 414 8.87 -11.22 -7.06
N GLN A 415 9.45 -10.02 -7.24
CA GLN A 415 10.51 -9.79 -8.22
C GLN A 415 11.77 -10.62 -7.92
N TYR A 416 12.20 -10.72 -6.65
CA TYR A 416 13.34 -11.57 -6.28
C TYR A 416 13.09 -13.06 -6.55
N VAL A 417 11.87 -13.54 -6.32
CA VAL A 417 11.49 -14.92 -6.68
C VAL A 417 11.54 -15.11 -8.20
N GLU A 418 11.01 -14.16 -8.97
CA GLU A 418 11.08 -14.21 -10.44
C GLU A 418 12.52 -14.11 -10.96
N PHE A 419 13.43 -13.38 -10.29
CA PHE A 419 14.86 -13.38 -10.62
C PHE A 419 15.53 -14.74 -10.38
N MET A 420 15.21 -15.40 -9.26
CA MET A 420 15.71 -16.75 -8.99
C MET A 420 15.18 -17.76 -10.01
N GLU A 421 13.89 -17.71 -10.35
CA GLU A 421 13.27 -18.53 -11.39
C GLU A 421 13.91 -18.23 -12.77
N ALA A 422 14.11 -16.96 -13.11
CA ALA A 422 14.75 -16.55 -14.37
C ALA A 422 16.20 -17.04 -14.47
N SER A 423 16.96 -17.06 -13.37
CA SER A 423 18.32 -17.62 -13.37
C SER A 423 18.33 -19.11 -13.74
N GLN A 424 17.32 -19.87 -13.30
CA GLN A 424 17.15 -21.28 -13.68
C GLN A 424 16.76 -21.43 -15.14
N VAL A 425 15.88 -20.55 -15.64
CA VAL A 425 15.50 -20.49 -17.06
C VAL A 425 16.74 -20.22 -17.93
N TYR A 426 17.58 -19.25 -17.57
CA TYR A 426 18.79 -18.92 -18.32
C TYR A 426 19.82 -20.05 -18.31
N ARG A 427 19.93 -20.80 -17.21
CA ARG A 427 20.76 -22.01 -17.14
C ARG A 427 20.27 -23.12 -18.08
N SER A 428 18.96 -23.34 -18.13
CA SER A 428 18.35 -24.30 -19.07
C SER A 428 18.55 -23.84 -20.52
N LEU A 429 18.40 -22.53 -20.76
CA LEU A 429 18.56 -21.91 -22.08
C LEU A 429 20.00 -22.00 -22.60
N ALA A 430 21.02 -21.76 -21.76
CA ALA A 430 22.43 -21.88 -22.14
C ALA A 430 22.83 -23.29 -22.59
N SER A 431 22.13 -24.31 -22.09
CA SER A 431 22.36 -25.71 -22.45
C SER A 431 21.41 -26.19 -23.56
N THR A 432 20.56 -25.32 -24.10
CA THR A 432 19.57 -25.67 -25.14
C THR A 432 20.24 -25.73 -26.51
N THR A 433 20.08 -26.88 -27.18
CA THR A 433 20.53 -27.12 -28.55
C THR A 433 19.34 -27.62 -29.39
N ALA A 434 19.45 -27.57 -30.73
CA ALA A 434 18.34 -27.91 -31.64
C ALA A 434 17.70 -29.30 -31.41
N GLN A 435 18.45 -30.27 -30.86
CA GLN A 435 17.96 -31.62 -30.56
C GLN A 435 17.21 -31.73 -29.22
N ASN A 436 17.44 -30.80 -28.28
CA ASN A 436 16.90 -30.86 -26.92
C ASN A 436 15.83 -29.78 -26.66
N LEU A 437 15.32 -29.16 -27.73
CA LEU A 437 14.34 -28.08 -27.66
C LEU A 437 13.01 -28.51 -27.05
N ASP A 438 12.52 -29.70 -27.43
CA ASP A 438 11.20 -30.16 -26.99
C ASP A 438 11.15 -30.45 -25.48
N VAL A 439 12.21 -31.03 -24.90
CA VAL A 439 12.26 -31.34 -23.46
C VAL A 439 12.42 -30.05 -22.64
N LYS A 440 13.32 -29.16 -23.03
CA LYS A 440 13.59 -27.91 -22.31
C LYS A 440 12.48 -26.87 -22.46
N SER A 441 11.77 -26.87 -23.58
CA SER A 441 10.60 -26.01 -23.77
C SER A 441 9.42 -26.39 -22.86
N GLN A 442 9.32 -27.65 -22.39
CA GLN A 442 8.31 -28.06 -21.40
C GLN A 442 8.62 -27.50 -20.01
N GLU A 443 9.89 -27.47 -19.60
CA GLU A 443 10.31 -26.81 -18.35
C GLU A 443 10.01 -25.32 -18.39
N LEU A 444 10.34 -24.67 -19.51
CA LEU A 444 10.06 -23.26 -19.75
C LEU A 444 8.54 -22.98 -19.73
N LYS A 445 7.73 -23.85 -20.35
CA LYS A 445 6.26 -23.77 -20.31
C LYS A 445 5.72 -23.76 -18.88
N ARG A 446 6.26 -24.59 -18.00
CA ARG A 446 5.80 -24.67 -16.60
C ARG A 446 6.06 -23.36 -15.86
N VAL A 447 7.25 -22.78 -16.02
CA VAL A 447 7.62 -21.49 -15.40
C VAL A 447 6.76 -20.36 -15.97
N LEU A 448 6.61 -20.29 -17.30
CA LEU A 448 5.76 -19.28 -17.95
C LEU A 448 4.30 -19.35 -17.49
N GLN A 449 3.76 -20.57 -17.33
CA GLN A 449 2.41 -20.74 -16.83
C GLN A 449 2.27 -20.27 -15.38
N ALA A 450 3.25 -20.55 -14.52
CA ALA A 450 3.28 -20.01 -13.16
C ALA A 450 3.33 -18.47 -13.17
N TRP A 451 4.10 -17.85 -14.08
CA TRP A 451 4.13 -16.39 -14.25
C TRP A 451 2.79 -15.82 -14.74
N ARG A 452 2.07 -16.54 -15.61
CA ARG A 452 0.71 -16.13 -16.03
C ARG A 452 -0.30 -16.13 -14.89
N GLU A 453 -0.14 -17.02 -13.92
CA GLU A 453 -1.03 -17.12 -12.75
C GLU A 453 -0.64 -16.13 -11.64
N ARG A 454 0.66 -15.83 -11.49
CA ARG A 454 1.19 -14.87 -10.52
C ARG A 454 1.12 -13.44 -11.08
N LEU A 455 -0.07 -12.85 -10.99
CA LEU A 455 -0.32 -11.47 -11.39
C LEU A 455 -0.71 -10.61 -10.17
N PRO A 456 -0.38 -9.31 -10.19
CA PRO A 456 -0.90 -8.34 -9.24
C PRO A 456 -2.43 -8.28 -9.31
N ASN A 457 -3.07 -7.72 -8.29
CA ASN A 457 -4.51 -7.49 -8.34
C ASN A 457 -4.87 -6.36 -9.31
N VAL A 458 -6.10 -6.36 -9.81
CA VAL A 458 -6.52 -5.39 -10.85
C VAL A 458 -6.70 -3.97 -10.30
N TRP A 459 -6.81 -3.80 -8.98
CA TRP A 459 -6.90 -2.49 -8.33
C TRP A 459 -5.55 -1.97 -7.82
N GLU A 460 -4.49 -2.78 -7.92
CA GLU A 460 -3.15 -2.33 -7.54
C GLU A 460 -2.65 -1.25 -8.49
N ASP A 461 -1.70 -0.47 -8.00
CA ASP A 461 -1.18 0.69 -8.71
C ASP A 461 -0.56 0.33 -10.07
N ILE A 462 -0.72 1.23 -11.03
CA ILE A 462 -0.28 1.04 -12.41
C ILE A 462 1.24 0.90 -12.53
N ASN A 463 2.01 1.53 -11.61
CA ASN A 463 3.46 1.44 -11.61
C ASN A 463 3.93 0.02 -11.25
N ILE A 464 3.29 -0.63 -10.28
CA ILE A 464 3.57 -2.04 -9.91
C ILE A 464 3.31 -2.97 -11.10
N TRP A 465 2.20 -2.74 -11.81
CA TRP A 465 1.88 -3.46 -13.04
C TRP A 465 2.92 -3.21 -14.14
N ASN A 466 3.33 -1.96 -14.34
CA ASN A 466 4.31 -1.59 -15.35
C ASN A 466 5.69 -2.20 -15.05
N ASP A 467 6.12 -2.20 -13.80
CA ASP A 467 7.38 -2.79 -13.36
C ASP A 467 7.41 -4.30 -13.64
N LEU A 468 6.32 -5.01 -13.34
CA LEU A 468 6.23 -6.43 -13.67
C LEU A 468 6.23 -6.69 -15.18
N VAL A 469 5.52 -5.86 -15.94
CA VAL A 469 5.43 -5.96 -17.40
C VAL A 469 6.79 -5.74 -18.05
N THR A 470 7.50 -4.69 -17.65
CA THR A 470 8.82 -4.33 -18.17
C THR A 470 9.85 -5.40 -17.82
N TRP A 471 9.86 -5.89 -16.58
CA TRP A 471 10.70 -7.03 -16.16
C TRP A 471 10.46 -8.27 -17.04
N ARG A 472 9.21 -8.68 -17.22
CA ARG A 472 8.88 -9.86 -18.03
C ARG A 472 9.21 -9.67 -19.50
N GLN A 473 9.05 -8.46 -20.04
CA GLN A 473 9.50 -8.13 -21.39
C GLN A 473 11.00 -8.34 -21.54
N HIS A 474 11.82 -7.91 -20.58
CA HIS A 474 13.26 -8.17 -20.58
C HIS A 474 13.58 -9.66 -20.56
N ALA A 475 12.94 -10.41 -19.66
CA ALA A 475 13.13 -11.86 -19.57
C ALA A 475 12.76 -12.58 -20.88
N PHE A 476 11.63 -12.22 -21.49
CA PHE A 476 11.18 -12.80 -22.76
C PHE A 476 12.05 -12.36 -23.95
N ASN A 477 12.57 -11.15 -23.96
CA ASN A 477 13.51 -10.69 -24.98
C ASN A 477 14.82 -11.47 -24.97
N VAL A 478 15.33 -11.84 -23.79
CA VAL A 478 16.52 -12.72 -23.67
C VAL A 478 16.21 -14.10 -24.25
N ILE A 479 15.05 -14.66 -23.93
CA ILE A 479 14.59 -15.96 -24.47
C ILE A 479 14.50 -15.90 -26.01
N ASN A 480 13.89 -14.84 -26.56
CA ASN A 480 13.75 -14.64 -28.00
C ASN A 480 15.12 -14.54 -28.70
N LYS A 481 16.08 -13.83 -28.11
CA LYS A 481 17.45 -13.71 -28.66
C LYS A 481 18.15 -15.07 -28.79
N VAL A 482 17.95 -15.99 -27.85
CA VAL A 482 18.55 -17.34 -27.93
C VAL A 482 17.77 -18.25 -28.89
N TYR A 483 16.45 -18.12 -28.99
CA TYR A 483 15.66 -18.92 -29.92
C TYR A 483 15.77 -18.45 -31.38
N MET A 484 16.01 -17.17 -31.66
CA MET A 484 16.10 -16.63 -33.02
C MET A 484 17.12 -17.36 -33.93
N PRO A 485 18.37 -17.63 -33.51
CA PRO A 485 19.33 -18.42 -34.29
C PRO A 485 18.93 -19.88 -34.52
N LEU A 486 18.01 -20.42 -33.71
CA LEU A 486 17.53 -21.81 -33.79
C LEU A 486 16.31 -21.95 -34.74
N ILE A 487 15.70 -20.84 -35.18
CA ILE A 487 14.54 -20.85 -36.10
C ILE A 487 14.90 -21.40 -37.50
N PRO A 488 15.99 -20.97 -38.16
CA PRO A 488 16.32 -21.45 -39.51
C PRO A 488 16.72 -22.93 -39.53
N SER A 489 17.32 -23.44 -38.45
CA SER A 489 17.72 -24.84 -38.33
C SER A 489 16.53 -25.78 -38.10
N LEU A 490 15.43 -25.29 -37.50
CA LEU A 490 14.18 -26.01 -37.38
C LEU A 490 13.39 -26.05 -38.71
N GLN A 491 13.48 -25.00 -39.53
CA GLN A 491 12.78 -24.95 -40.83
C GLN A 491 13.28 -25.99 -41.85
N GLN A 492 14.52 -26.50 -41.72
CA GLN A 492 15.00 -27.62 -42.55
C GLN A 492 14.37 -28.97 -42.16
N ASN A 493 13.88 -29.12 -40.92
CA ASN A 493 13.19 -30.32 -40.44
C ASN A 493 11.67 -30.10 -40.44
N ASN A 494 11.11 -30.22 -41.64
CA ASN A 494 9.70 -30.06 -42.02
C ASN A 494 8.68 -30.67 -41.03
N ASN A 495 8.27 -29.91 -40.00
CA ASN A 495 7.15 -30.28 -39.12
C ASN A 495 6.47 -29.05 -38.53
N ASN A 496 5.15 -29.13 -38.32
CA ASN A 496 4.23 -28.13 -37.75
C ASN A 496 4.57 -27.60 -36.33
N ASN A 497 5.79 -27.81 -35.83
CA ASN A 497 6.28 -27.42 -34.52
C ASN A 497 6.86 -25.99 -34.45
N ASN A 498 6.67 -25.16 -35.49
CA ASN A 498 7.16 -23.77 -35.53
C ASN A 498 6.59 -22.87 -34.40
N SER A 499 5.53 -23.28 -33.71
CA SER A 499 4.93 -22.52 -32.59
C SER A 499 5.84 -22.42 -31.35
N TYR A 500 6.75 -23.39 -31.13
CA TYR A 500 7.65 -23.34 -29.98
C TYR A 500 8.66 -22.20 -30.05
N ALA A 501 9.11 -21.85 -31.26
CA ALA A 501 10.15 -20.85 -31.45
C ALA A 501 9.62 -19.40 -31.34
N PHE A 502 8.33 -19.17 -31.60
CA PHE A 502 7.68 -17.86 -31.46
C PHE A 502 7.05 -17.64 -30.07
N ARG A 503 7.21 -18.59 -29.14
CA ARG A 503 6.55 -18.55 -27.84
C ARG A 503 6.86 -17.31 -27.02
N GLY A 504 8.12 -16.86 -26.99
CA GLY A 504 8.47 -15.66 -26.22
C GLY A 504 7.83 -14.39 -26.80
N PHE A 505 7.59 -14.31 -28.11
CA PHE A 505 6.83 -13.21 -28.72
C PHE A 505 5.35 -13.23 -28.32
N HIS A 506 4.73 -14.41 -28.25
CA HIS A 506 3.35 -14.57 -27.76
C HIS A 506 3.21 -14.17 -26.28
N GLU A 507 4.14 -14.60 -25.42
CA GLU A 507 4.09 -14.19 -24.01
C GLU A 507 4.21 -12.66 -23.82
N ILE A 508 5.02 -11.98 -24.63
CA ILE A 508 5.11 -10.51 -24.62
C ILE A 508 3.76 -9.89 -25.00
N ALA A 509 3.13 -10.37 -26.08
CA ALA A 509 1.82 -9.89 -26.51
C ALA A 509 0.74 -10.14 -25.46
N TRP A 510 0.78 -11.28 -24.76
CA TRP A 510 -0.13 -11.57 -23.66
C TRP A 510 0.02 -10.60 -22.49
N VAL A 511 1.25 -10.32 -22.04
CA VAL A 511 1.53 -9.39 -20.94
C VAL A 511 1.09 -7.96 -21.31
N ILE A 512 1.37 -7.49 -22.53
CA ILE A 512 0.94 -6.16 -23.01
C ILE A 512 -0.58 -6.06 -23.05
N ASN A 513 -1.27 -7.07 -23.60
CA ASN A 513 -2.73 -7.08 -23.64
C ASN A 513 -3.35 -7.07 -22.24
N ARG A 514 -2.75 -7.80 -21.30
CA ARG A 514 -3.21 -7.81 -19.91
C ARG A 514 -3.02 -6.45 -19.25
N PHE A 515 -1.86 -5.82 -19.46
CA PHE A 515 -1.56 -4.49 -18.97
C PHE A 515 -2.52 -3.43 -19.54
N ALA A 516 -2.76 -3.44 -20.86
CA ALA A 516 -3.69 -2.53 -21.51
C ALA A 516 -5.13 -2.68 -20.97
N HIS A 517 -5.55 -3.92 -20.69
CA HIS A 517 -6.85 -4.17 -20.06
C HIS A 517 -6.92 -3.57 -18.64
N VAL A 518 -5.85 -3.68 -17.83
CA VAL A 518 -5.79 -3.07 -16.49
C VAL A 518 -5.78 -1.55 -16.59
N ALA A 519 -4.95 -0.95 -17.45
CA ALA A 519 -4.91 0.50 -17.67
C ALA A 519 -6.29 1.08 -18.03
N ARG A 520 -7.07 0.37 -18.84
CA ARG A 520 -8.46 0.75 -19.14
C ARG A 520 -9.39 0.68 -17.92
N GLN A 521 -9.18 -0.26 -17.00
CA GLN A 521 -9.97 -0.32 -15.76
C GLN A 521 -9.64 0.82 -14.79
N HIS A 522 -8.40 1.29 -14.78
CA HIS A 522 -8.00 2.51 -14.06
C HIS A 522 -8.39 3.81 -14.79
N ASN A 523 -9.20 3.74 -15.87
CA ASN A 523 -9.65 4.89 -16.67
C ASN A 523 -8.52 5.69 -17.35
N MET A 524 -7.44 5.02 -17.77
CA MET A 524 -6.36 5.63 -18.56
C MET A 524 -6.39 5.13 -20.03
N PRO A 525 -7.21 5.74 -20.90
CA PRO A 525 -7.39 5.28 -22.29
C PRO A 525 -6.17 5.57 -23.17
N GLU A 526 -5.44 6.65 -22.93
CA GLU A 526 -4.26 7.02 -23.71
C GLU A 526 -3.13 6.00 -23.54
N VAL A 527 -2.83 5.63 -22.28
CA VAL A 527 -1.85 4.59 -21.95
C VAL A 527 -2.26 3.24 -22.56
N CYS A 528 -3.55 2.89 -22.51
CA CYS A 528 -4.10 1.72 -23.19
C CYS A 528 -3.73 1.70 -24.68
N ILE A 529 -4.00 2.80 -25.41
CA ILE A 529 -3.75 2.88 -26.85
C ILE A 529 -2.25 2.80 -27.15
N ASN A 530 -1.42 3.54 -26.42
CA ASN A 530 0.03 3.57 -26.61
C ASN A 530 0.71 2.22 -26.35
N GLN A 531 0.15 1.39 -25.46
CA GLN A 531 0.67 0.04 -25.23
C GLN A 531 0.22 -0.95 -26.31
N LEU A 532 -1.00 -0.80 -26.82
CA LEU A 532 -1.51 -1.66 -27.90
C LEU A 532 -0.81 -1.42 -29.25
N THR A 533 -0.24 -0.23 -29.49
CA THR A 533 0.58 0.03 -30.69
C THR A 533 1.90 -0.74 -30.67
N LYS A 534 2.50 -0.98 -29.49
CA LYS A 534 3.75 -1.75 -29.36
C LYS A 534 3.62 -3.19 -29.85
N ILE A 535 2.41 -3.76 -29.89
CA ILE A 535 2.16 -5.12 -30.38
C ILE A 535 2.55 -5.27 -31.86
N TYR A 536 2.44 -4.21 -32.67
CA TYR A 536 2.79 -4.25 -34.09
C TYR A 536 4.29 -4.44 -34.36
N THR A 537 5.14 -4.30 -33.33
CA THR A 537 6.58 -4.54 -33.44
C THR A 537 6.92 -6.04 -33.43
N LEU A 538 5.99 -6.90 -33.03
CA LEU A 538 6.23 -8.34 -32.90
C LEU A 538 5.95 -9.07 -34.24
N PRO A 539 6.86 -9.94 -34.69
CA PRO A 539 6.63 -10.76 -35.88
C PRO A 539 5.64 -11.89 -35.56
N ASN A 540 4.60 -12.04 -36.39
CA ASN A 540 3.58 -13.11 -36.32
C ASN A 540 2.74 -13.14 -35.03
N ILE A 541 1.63 -12.39 -35.01
CA ILE A 541 0.72 -12.29 -33.86
C ILE A 541 -0.28 -13.44 -33.84
N GLU A 542 -0.51 -14.08 -32.68
CA GLU A 542 -1.53 -15.13 -32.56
C GLU A 542 -2.94 -14.54 -32.72
N ILE A 543 -3.85 -15.30 -33.35
CA ILE A 543 -5.25 -14.89 -33.58
C ILE A 543 -5.94 -14.48 -32.26
N GLN A 544 -5.63 -15.16 -31.15
CA GLN A 544 -6.21 -14.84 -29.83
C GLN A 544 -5.71 -13.49 -29.28
N GLU A 545 -4.45 -13.16 -29.49
CA GLU A 545 -3.84 -11.91 -29.02
C GLU A 545 -4.29 -10.72 -29.86
N ALA A 546 -4.40 -10.91 -31.17
CA ALA A 546 -4.98 -9.93 -32.08
C ALA A 546 -6.45 -9.62 -31.72
N PHE A 547 -7.22 -10.65 -31.35
CA PHE A 547 -8.59 -10.48 -30.85
C PHE A 547 -8.64 -9.62 -29.59
N LEU A 548 -7.83 -9.95 -28.56
CA LEU A 548 -7.80 -9.21 -27.31
C LEU A 548 -7.37 -7.75 -27.52
N LYS A 549 -6.36 -7.52 -28.35
CA LYS A 549 -5.90 -6.17 -28.73
C LYS A 549 -7.03 -5.34 -29.32
N LEU A 550 -7.65 -5.84 -30.39
CA LEU A 550 -8.71 -5.11 -31.08
C LEU A 550 -9.93 -4.90 -30.17
N ARG A 551 -10.22 -5.86 -29.28
CA ARG A 551 -11.29 -5.74 -28.29
C ARG A 551 -11.03 -4.63 -27.28
N GLU A 552 -9.82 -4.54 -26.73
CA GLU A 552 -9.49 -3.49 -25.77
C GLU A 552 -9.36 -2.12 -26.46
N GLN A 553 -8.80 -2.06 -27.68
CA GLN A 553 -8.76 -0.83 -28.48
C GLN A 553 -10.17 -0.27 -28.74
N ALA A 554 -11.11 -1.14 -29.15
CA ALA A 554 -12.51 -0.77 -29.32
C ALA A 554 -13.12 -0.26 -28.00
N LYS A 555 -12.87 -0.92 -26.87
CA LYS A 555 -13.40 -0.45 -25.58
C LYS A 555 -12.79 0.89 -25.12
N CYS A 556 -11.52 1.16 -25.44
CA CYS A 556 -10.87 2.44 -25.10
C CYS A 556 -11.55 3.59 -25.87
N HIS A 557 -11.81 3.45 -27.18
CA HIS A 557 -12.57 4.44 -27.95
C HIS A 557 -14.05 4.56 -27.54
N TYR A 558 -14.64 3.50 -26.96
CA TYR A 558 -16.03 3.56 -26.48
C TYR A 558 -16.24 4.53 -25.30
N GLN A 559 -15.20 4.81 -24.51
CA GLN A 559 -15.29 5.73 -23.37
C GLN A 559 -15.37 7.19 -23.82
N ASN A 560 -14.72 7.55 -24.93
CA ASN A 560 -14.66 8.90 -25.44
C ASN A 560 -15.75 9.15 -26.51
N PRO A 561 -16.77 10.01 -26.27
CA PRO A 561 -17.83 10.27 -27.25
C PRO A 561 -17.33 10.83 -28.58
N LYS A 562 -16.21 11.56 -28.57
CA LYS A 562 -15.60 12.18 -29.76
C LYS A 562 -14.84 11.18 -30.65
N GLU A 563 -14.48 10.01 -30.11
CA GLU A 563 -13.71 8.96 -30.80
C GLU A 563 -14.56 7.75 -31.22
N LEU A 564 -15.89 7.85 -31.12
CA LEU A 564 -16.78 6.73 -31.47
C LEU A 564 -16.65 6.33 -32.95
N ASN A 565 -16.45 7.31 -33.84
CA ASN A 565 -16.28 7.07 -35.27
C ASN A 565 -14.97 6.33 -35.58
N THR A 566 -13.86 6.71 -34.93
CA THR A 566 -12.57 6.02 -35.13
C THR A 566 -12.63 4.58 -34.63
N GLY A 567 -13.31 4.33 -33.51
CA GLY A 567 -13.59 2.98 -33.02
C GLY A 567 -14.43 2.14 -33.99
N LEU A 568 -15.43 2.75 -34.63
CA LEU A 568 -16.28 2.08 -35.61
C LEU A 568 -15.51 1.73 -36.90
N ASP A 569 -14.65 2.63 -37.38
CA ASP A 569 -13.82 2.40 -38.57
C ASP A 569 -12.77 1.31 -38.36
N VAL A 570 -12.20 1.22 -37.15
CA VAL A 570 -11.29 0.12 -36.80
C VAL A 570 -12.03 -1.21 -36.84
N ILE A 571 -13.28 -1.28 -36.36
CA ILE A 571 -14.05 -2.53 -36.37
C ILE A 571 -14.51 -2.90 -37.78
N SER A 572 -15.00 -1.94 -38.56
CA SER A 572 -15.54 -2.20 -39.90
C SER A 572 -14.46 -2.67 -40.88
N ASN A 573 -13.23 -2.17 -40.74
CA ASN A 573 -12.09 -2.49 -41.60
C ASN A 573 -11.34 -3.76 -41.17
N THR A 574 -11.72 -4.40 -40.05
CA THR A 574 -11.08 -5.65 -39.63
C THR A 574 -11.59 -6.85 -40.42
N ASN A 575 -10.66 -7.69 -40.89
CA ASN A 575 -11.01 -8.91 -41.60
C ASN A 575 -11.47 -10.01 -40.61
N LEU A 576 -12.78 -10.18 -40.49
CA LEU A 576 -13.42 -11.13 -39.59
C LEU A 576 -13.20 -12.61 -39.96
N VAL A 577 -12.56 -12.94 -41.09
CA VAL A 577 -12.45 -14.32 -41.58
C VAL A 577 -11.62 -15.20 -40.63
N TYR A 578 -10.57 -14.65 -40.02
CA TYR A 578 -9.60 -15.39 -39.20
C TYR A 578 -10.05 -15.70 -37.76
N PHE A 579 -11.14 -15.09 -37.28
CA PHE A 579 -11.59 -15.27 -35.89
C PHE A 579 -12.51 -16.50 -35.71
N GLY A 580 -12.57 -17.03 -34.50
CA GLY A 580 -13.59 -18.03 -34.14
C GLY A 580 -15.02 -17.45 -34.15
N ALA A 581 -16.04 -18.28 -34.29
CA ALA A 581 -17.44 -17.82 -34.35
C ALA A 581 -17.84 -16.94 -33.13
N GLN A 582 -17.41 -17.35 -31.92
CA GLN A 582 -17.64 -16.60 -30.68
C GLN A 582 -16.95 -15.23 -30.67
N GLN A 583 -15.72 -15.15 -31.20
CA GLN A 583 -14.95 -13.91 -31.31
C GLN A 583 -15.60 -12.96 -32.33
N LYS A 584 -16.07 -13.47 -33.47
CA LYS A 584 -16.81 -12.68 -34.47
C LYS A 584 -18.10 -12.12 -33.87
N ALA A 585 -18.84 -12.95 -33.13
CA ALA A 585 -20.05 -12.51 -32.44
C ALA A 585 -19.74 -11.36 -31.47
N GLU A 586 -18.71 -11.46 -30.62
CA GLU A 586 -18.33 -10.37 -29.72
C GLU A 586 -17.94 -9.09 -30.48
N PHE A 587 -17.21 -9.18 -31.59
CA PHE A 587 -16.88 -8.01 -32.42
C PHE A 587 -18.12 -7.30 -32.98
N ILE A 588 -19.08 -8.08 -33.48
CA ILE A 588 -20.32 -7.52 -34.05
C ILE A 588 -21.19 -6.93 -32.94
N THR A 589 -21.20 -7.49 -31.72
CA THR A 589 -21.86 -6.84 -30.58
C THR A 589 -21.25 -5.48 -30.26
N LEU A 590 -19.91 -5.36 -30.30
CA LEU A 590 -19.23 -4.08 -30.09
C LEU A 590 -19.61 -3.07 -31.19
N LYS A 591 -19.67 -3.51 -32.45
CA LYS A 591 -20.17 -2.69 -33.56
C LYS A 591 -21.59 -2.17 -33.29
N GLY A 592 -22.48 -3.05 -32.81
CA GLY A 592 -23.84 -2.67 -32.41
C GLY A 592 -23.87 -1.62 -31.30
N MET A 593 -22.98 -1.71 -30.31
CA MET A 593 -22.86 -0.70 -29.25
C MET A 593 -22.42 0.68 -29.77
N PHE A 594 -21.45 0.72 -30.70
CA PHE A 594 -21.01 1.98 -31.31
C PHE A 594 -22.14 2.63 -32.10
N LEU A 595 -22.85 1.85 -32.93
CA LEU A 595 -24.00 2.32 -33.70
C LEU A 595 -25.13 2.81 -32.80
N ALA A 596 -25.39 2.12 -31.68
CA ALA A 596 -26.38 2.53 -30.69
C ALA A 596 -26.05 3.89 -30.07
N LYS A 597 -24.76 4.16 -29.75
CA LYS A 597 -24.32 5.47 -29.24
C LYS A 597 -24.34 6.58 -30.30
N LEU A 598 -24.14 6.24 -31.57
CA LEU A 598 -24.23 7.17 -32.71
C LEU A 598 -25.68 7.44 -33.17
N HIS A 599 -26.68 6.93 -32.43
CA HIS A 599 -28.11 7.03 -32.75
C HIS A 599 -28.53 6.37 -34.08
N ALA A 600 -27.72 5.47 -34.64
CA ALA A 600 -28.06 4.66 -35.81
C ALA A 600 -28.88 3.42 -35.39
N LEU A 601 -30.14 3.62 -35.01
CA LEU A 601 -30.95 2.63 -34.30
C LEU A 601 -31.24 1.35 -35.12
N ASP A 602 -31.55 1.48 -36.41
CA ASP A 602 -31.94 0.32 -37.22
C ASP A 602 -30.75 -0.55 -37.61
N GLU A 603 -29.61 0.08 -37.92
CA GLU A 603 -28.34 -0.61 -38.16
C GLU A 603 -27.82 -1.29 -36.87
N ALA A 604 -27.98 -0.65 -35.72
CA ALA A 604 -27.63 -1.24 -34.43
C ALA A 604 -28.47 -2.50 -34.15
N ASN A 605 -29.78 -2.47 -34.41
CA ASN A 605 -30.64 -3.64 -34.23
C ASN A 605 -30.23 -4.80 -35.14
N GLN A 606 -29.89 -4.50 -36.40
CA GLN A 606 -29.38 -5.52 -37.34
C GLN A 606 -28.02 -6.08 -36.90
N ALA A 607 -27.13 -5.24 -36.36
CA ALA A 607 -25.86 -5.69 -35.79
C ALA A 607 -26.06 -6.61 -34.59
N PHE A 608 -26.97 -6.31 -33.66
CA PHE A 608 -27.28 -7.20 -32.54
C PHE A 608 -27.92 -8.51 -32.99
N ALA A 609 -28.84 -8.47 -33.95
CA ALA A 609 -29.47 -9.68 -34.51
C ALA A 609 -28.44 -10.60 -35.18
N THR A 610 -27.53 -10.04 -35.99
CA THR A 610 -26.46 -10.81 -36.64
C THR A 610 -25.46 -11.38 -35.63
N ALA A 611 -25.12 -10.63 -34.57
CA ALA A 611 -24.25 -11.13 -33.50
C ALA A 611 -24.86 -12.34 -32.76
N VAL A 612 -26.14 -12.27 -32.43
CA VAL A 612 -26.87 -13.34 -31.73
C VAL A 612 -27.07 -14.58 -32.61
N GLN A 613 -27.31 -14.39 -33.91
CA GLN A 613 -27.43 -15.50 -34.88
C GLN A 613 -26.13 -16.29 -35.04
N LEU A 614 -24.98 -15.62 -34.93
CA LEU A 614 -23.66 -16.27 -35.04
C LEU A 614 -23.33 -17.14 -33.83
N ASP A 615 -23.65 -16.67 -32.62
CA ASP A 615 -23.48 -17.44 -31.40
C ASP A 615 -24.58 -17.12 -30.38
N LEU A 616 -25.51 -18.07 -30.24
CA LEU A 616 -26.62 -17.99 -29.28
C LEU A 616 -26.12 -18.05 -27.82
N ASN A 617 -24.91 -18.57 -27.59
CA ASN A 617 -24.35 -18.78 -26.25
C ASN A 617 -23.61 -17.55 -25.70
N LEU A 618 -23.52 -16.44 -26.44
CA LEU A 618 -22.85 -15.22 -25.98
C LEU A 618 -23.79 -14.37 -25.09
N PRO A 619 -23.62 -14.35 -23.74
CA PRO A 619 -24.58 -13.70 -22.85
C PRO A 619 -24.55 -12.18 -22.95
N LYS A 620 -23.39 -11.62 -23.32
CA LYS A 620 -23.16 -10.18 -23.47
C LYS A 620 -23.95 -9.59 -24.63
N ALA A 621 -24.08 -10.32 -25.75
CA ALA A 621 -24.87 -9.88 -26.90
C ALA A 621 -26.33 -9.65 -26.51
N TRP A 622 -26.91 -10.62 -25.84
CA TRP A 622 -28.29 -10.58 -25.35
C TRP A 622 -28.53 -9.47 -24.33
N ALA A 623 -27.60 -9.26 -23.39
CA ALA A 623 -27.72 -8.18 -22.41
C ALA A 623 -27.73 -6.79 -23.06
N GLU A 624 -26.84 -6.57 -24.02
CA GLU A 624 -26.67 -5.27 -24.69
C GLU A 624 -27.81 -4.98 -25.67
N TRP A 625 -28.32 -6.02 -26.33
CA TRP A 625 -29.55 -5.90 -27.11
C TRP A 625 -30.76 -5.58 -26.22
N GLY A 626 -30.82 -6.15 -25.01
CA GLY A 626 -31.79 -5.78 -23.99
C GLY A 626 -31.68 -4.31 -23.56
N PHE A 627 -30.47 -3.82 -23.26
CA PHE A 627 -30.23 -2.41 -22.92
C PHE A 627 -30.57 -1.46 -24.07
N PHE A 628 -30.26 -1.85 -25.31
CA PHE A 628 -30.63 -1.08 -26.48
C PHE A 628 -32.15 -0.93 -26.63
N ASN A 629 -32.90 -2.03 -26.47
CA ASN A 629 -34.36 -2.00 -26.52
C ASN A 629 -34.98 -1.24 -25.33
N ASP A 630 -34.37 -1.28 -24.14
CA ASP A 630 -34.78 -0.48 -22.97
C ASP A 630 -34.57 1.03 -23.22
N ASN A 631 -33.45 1.42 -23.84
CA ASN A 631 -33.23 2.83 -24.22
C ASN A 631 -34.24 3.29 -25.28
N ARG A 632 -34.54 2.48 -26.30
CA ARG A 632 -35.61 2.78 -27.26
C ARG A 632 -36.97 2.89 -26.58
N PHE A 633 -37.26 2.02 -25.61
CA PHE A 633 -38.51 2.08 -24.85
C PHE A 633 -38.62 3.39 -24.06
N LYS A 634 -37.54 3.86 -23.42
CA LYS A 634 -37.54 5.17 -22.73
C LYS A 634 -37.79 6.34 -23.66
N GLU A 635 -37.36 6.26 -24.92
CA GLU A 635 -37.53 7.32 -25.91
C GLU A 635 -38.91 7.29 -26.60
N THR A 636 -39.48 6.10 -26.84
CA THR A 636 -40.70 5.92 -27.66
C THR A 636 -41.93 5.46 -26.87
N ASN A 637 -41.79 5.00 -25.62
CA ASN A 637 -42.82 4.39 -24.77
C ASN A 637 -43.60 3.21 -25.41
N ASP A 638 -43.06 2.61 -26.48
CA ASP A 638 -43.69 1.51 -27.20
C ASP A 638 -43.50 0.16 -26.48
N ILE A 639 -44.62 -0.44 -26.05
CA ILE A 639 -44.66 -1.68 -25.25
C ILE A 639 -44.01 -2.88 -25.96
N SER A 640 -43.99 -2.88 -27.30
CA SER A 640 -43.37 -3.94 -28.10
C SER A 640 -41.87 -4.07 -27.81
N TYR A 641 -41.13 -2.96 -27.70
CA TYR A 641 -39.70 -2.99 -27.40
C TYR A 641 -39.42 -3.48 -25.98
N ALA A 642 -40.31 -3.19 -25.03
CA ALA A 642 -40.21 -3.68 -23.66
C ALA A 642 -40.31 -5.22 -23.59
N LYS A 643 -41.23 -5.82 -24.37
CA LYS A 643 -41.34 -7.29 -24.47
C LYS A 643 -40.07 -7.93 -25.01
N HIS A 644 -39.48 -7.34 -26.05
CA HIS A 644 -38.22 -7.80 -26.62
C HIS A 644 -37.04 -7.62 -25.65
N ALA A 645 -37.02 -6.54 -24.87
CA ALA A 645 -36.01 -6.31 -23.85
C ALA A 645 -36.05 -7.39 -22.75
N ILE A 646 -37.24 -7.70 -22.23
CA ILE A 646 -37.43 -8.75 -21.21
C ILE A 646 -36.99 -10.12 -21.74
N SER A 647 -37.38 -10.48 -22.98
CA SER A 647 -36.95 -11.76 -23.56
C SER A 647 -35.43 -11.83 -23.70
N CYS A 648 -34.78 -10.75 -24.14
CA CYS A 648 -33.32 -10.70 -24.26
C CYS A 648 -32.63 -10.79 -22.89
N TYR A 649 -33.15 -10.11 -21.87
CA TYR A 649 -32.59 -10.19 -20.52
C TYR A 649 -32.78 -11.55 -19.85
N LEU A 650 -33.90 -12.25 -20.09
CA LEU A 650 -34.12 -13.61 -19.60
C LEU A 650 -33.15 -14.61 -20.25
N GLN A 651 -32.95 -14.51 -21.56
CA GLN A 651 -31.96 -15.32 -22.27
C GLN A 651 -30.53 -15.01 -21.78
N ALA A 652 -30.21 -13.72 -21.58
CA ALA A 652 -28.93 -13.32 -21.00
C ALA A 652 -28.75 -13.88 -19.57
N ALA A 653 -29.78 -13.82 -18.72
CA ALA A 653 -29.74 -14.29 -17.34
C ALA A 653 -29.59 -15.82 -17.24
N GLY A 654 -30.21 -16.57 -18.15
CA GLY A 654 -30.03 -18.03 -18.22
C GLY A 654 -28.61 -18.46 -18.58
N LEU A 655 -27.90 -17.64 -19.36
CA LEU A 655 -26.52 -17.90 -19.77
C LEU A 655 -25.47 -17.31 -18.80
N TYR A 656 -25.78 -16.19 -18.13
CA TYR A 656 -24.91 -15.60 -17.10
C TYR A 656 -24.98 -16.39 -15.78
N LYS A 657 -24.00 -17.27 -15.54
CA LYS A 657 -23.85 -17.96 -14.24
C LYS A 657 -23.31 -17.09 -13.09
N ASN A 658 -22.92 -15.83 -13.36
CA ASN A 658 -22.19 -14.95 -12.42
C ASN A 658 -23.07 -13.83 -11.83
N ASN A 659 -22.56 -13.13 -10.80
CA ASN A 659 -23.17 -11.95 -10.15
C ASN A 659 -23.75 -10.88 -11.10
N LYS A 660 -23.24 -10.79 -12.34
CA LYS A 660 -23.75 -9.89 -13.38
C LYS A 660 -25.21 -10.18 -13.78
N ALA A 661 -25.71 -11.39 -13.56
CA ALA A 661 -27.12 -11.74 -13.75
C ALA A 661 -28.05 -10.95 -12.81
N ARG A 662 -27.60 -10.59 -11.60
CA ARG A 662 -28.44 -9.86 -10.62
C ARG A 662 -28.87 -8.48 -11.14
N ARG A 663 -27.99 -7.77 -11.85
CA ARG A 663 -28.32 -6.48 -12.46
C ARG A 663 -29.38 -6.64 -13.55
N LEU A 664 -29.26 -7.67 -14.38
CA LEU A 664 -30.22 -7.96 -15.46
C LEU A 664 -31.57 -8.40 -14.89
N LEU A 665 -31.57 -9.20 -13.82
CA LEU A 665 -32.79 -9.59 -13.10
C LEU A 665 -33.48 -8.39 -12.45
N PHE A 666 -32.73 -7.48 -11.81
CA PHE A 666 -33.31 -6.25 -11.27
C PHE A 666 -33.97 -5.38 -12.34
N ASN A 667 -33.31 -5.21 -13.50
CA ASN A 667 -33.90 -4.48 -14.61
C ASN A 667 -35.15 -5.18 -15.15
N ASN A 668 -35.15 -6.50 -15.24
CA ASN A 668 -36.35 -7.27 -15.57
C ASN A 668 -37.49 -7.01 -14.58
N PHE A 669 -37.22 -7.06 -13.28
CA PHE A 669 -38.21 -6.77 -12.25
C PHE A 669 -38.73 -5.32 -12.37
N PHE A 670 -37.86 -4.34 -12.59
CA PHE A 670 -38.27 -2.95 -12.75
C PHE A 670 -39.13 -2.72 -13.99
N ILE A 671 -38.77 -3.29 -15.14
CA ILE A 671 -39.59 -3.18 -16.37
C ILE A 671 -40.93 -3.91 -16.17
N SER A 672 -40.95 -5.04 -15.45
CA SER A 672 -42.19 -5.77 -15.14
C SER A 672 -43.11 -5.02 -14.16
N GLN A 673 -42.57 -4.16 -13.29
CA GLN A 673 -43.34 -3.35 -12.34
C GLN A 673 -43.73 -1.96 -12.89
N GLY A 674 -42.86 -1.31 -13.67
CA GLY A 674 -43.05 0.02 -14.23
C GLY A 674 -44.00 0.06 -15.43
N SER A 675 -44.40 -1.11 -15.92
CA SER A 675 -45.48 -1.25 -16.88
C SER A 675 -46.61 -2.00 -16.18
N GLU A 676 -47.87 -1.70 -16.50
CA GLU A 676 -49.06 -2.48 -16.07
C GLU A 676 -49.00 -3.99 -16.47
N ILE A 677 -47.87 -4.44 -17.00
CA ILE A 677 -47.51 -5.80 -17.39
C ILE A 677 -47.39 -6.73 -16.17
N GLY A 678 -47.02 -6.24 -14.98
CA GLY A 678 -47.07 -7.07 -13.76
C GLY A 678 -48.47 -7.58 -13.41
N LYS A 679 -49.53 -6.86 -13.83
CA LYS A 679 -50.92 -7.32 -13.70
C LYS A 679 -51.42 -8.10 -14.91
N ARG A 680 -50.87 -7.87 -16.11
CA ARG A 680 -51.33 -8.51 -17.37
C ARG A 680 -50.51 -9.72 -17.85
N ILE A 681 -49.43 -10.08 -17.16
CA ILE A 681 -48.69 -11.33 -17.41
C ILE A 681 -49.05 -12.42 -16.39
N ILE A 682 -49.67 -12.04 -15.26
CA ILE A 682 -50.16 -12.98 -14.24
C ILE A 682 -51.60 -13.45 -14.55
N ASP A 683 -52.37 -12.64 -15.29
CA ASP A 683 -53.59 -13.05 -15.99
C ASP A 683 -53.27 -13.53 -17.41
#